data_AF-A0A1I0RNN3-F1
#
_entry.id   AF-A0A1I0RNN3-F1
#
_cell.length_a   1.000
_cell.length_b   1.000
_cell.length_c   1.000
_cell.angle_alpha   90.00
_cell.angle_beta   90.00
_cell.angle_gamma   90.00
#
_symmetry.space_group_name_H-M   'P 1'
#
loop_
_entity.id
_entity.type
_entity.pdbx_description
1 polymer ?
#
loop_
_entity_poly.entity_id
_entity_poly.type
_entity_poly.pdbx_seq_one_letter_code
_entity_poly.pdbx_strand_id
1 'polypeptide(L)'
;MSSESKRNYHVFFHLHTVSGIVISTVLFVIFFCGAFALIKDEITAWEKGDKVNVEEALDIDYDRAIEAIKAEDYELYGRDLRILVPDAKQEIYFQLSESQDTIKAPNKEGKLYYFFIDAHDYTWSEYYSFYSIGELVYRLHFFSQIPYVGIYIAGFVAFFFLLAIVTGVIVHWKKIVSNFYVFRPKAKAKTIWTDAHTALGMIGLPFQFVFAVTSCFLCMSIFVLVPGSLVYNGDQTKLIEEVRPMMKTYELGQPTESIGSLNGFMEDVQGRWEGFTPVQVYVRNYGTDNMMFQVDGMVMNQKKFVAHGRAIYDVASRELIAEKLPEEPNYLEGVEATVRALHFGDWGGYPLKMVYFILALITCFVIISGVLIWLNAREKKTIPASQRLFNRKVGHSFIAICMSIYPVTAFAMIVARMLPRSMDVSRQSLLYLAFFIVGIIVTLFFRFKRNNYFTTKYTLLSGAVLGLLIPIVNGLISGNWVWTMITQNQVEIALVDLTWIGMSTIALFTLTKIKKREPLSPTHEELLAQQKEEFTTELTSQTETEKPMKYKIAILWLASAIGYILHGMYGLYGVYYNETMVMDDATGHVPLSHHLWRVGLEGFAFLFSVLCLEVKVRWFYWTAFTWAILQGLFNVYHLLTALMYEASNVSEIVALAVMVLISIFLIKAFRQWNKELIVGIEK
;
A
#
# COMPACT_ATOMS: atom_id res chain seq x y z
N MET A 1 6.24 2.59 41.82
CA MET A 1 6.78 1.72 40.75
C MET A 1 8.18 1.30 41.15
N SER A 2 8.48 0.00 41.14
CA SER A 2 9.84 -0.54 41.32
C SER A 2 10.79 -0.02 40.22
N SER A 3 12.11 -0.11 40.44
CA SER A 3 13.13 0.28 39.46
C SER A 3 12.97 -0.46 38.13
N GLU A 4 12.66 -1.76 38.19
CA GLU A 4 12.40 -2.61 37.03
C GLU A 4 11.14 -2.19 36.25
N SER A 5 10.08 -1.81 36.97
CA SER A 5 8.86 -1.27 36.36
C SER A 5 9.11 0.06 35.63
N LYS A 6 10.02 0.91 36.13
CA LYS A 6 10.42 2.14 35.44
C LYS A 6 11.24 1.85 34.18
N ARG A 7 12.19 0.91 34.24
CA ARG A 7 12.99 0.49 33.07
C ARG A 7 12.10 0.00 31.94
N ASN A 8 11.17 -0.90 32.24
CA ASN A 8 10.27 -1.48 31.22
C ASN A 8 9.39 -0.40 30.58
N TYR A 9 8.86 0.55 31.38
CA TYR A 9 8.12 1.69 30.85
C TYR A 9 8.94 2.50 29.84
N HIS A 10 10.21 2.81 30.16
CA HIS A 10 11.08 3.56 29.25
C HIS A 10 11.38 2.80 27.96
N VAL A 11 11.59 1.48 28.04
CA VAL A 11 11.81 0.63 26.85
C VAL A 11 10.60 0.65 25.93
N PHE A 12 9.40 0.38 26.46
CA PHE A 12 8.17 0.38 25.65
C PHE A 12 7.84 1.78 25.11
N PHE A 13 8.02 2.83 25.90
CA PHE A 13 7.81 4.20 25.44
C PHE A 13 8.78 4.57 24.32
N HIS A 14 10.06 4.17 24.43
CA HIS A 14 11.05 4.41 23.39
C HIS A 14 10.72 3.61 22.13
N LEU A 15 10.35 2.34 22.28
CA LEU A 15 9.96 1.48 21.16
C LEU A 15 8.75 2.04 20.41
N HIS A 16 7.68 2.41 21.13
CA HIS A 16 6.51 3.11 20.56
C HIS A 16 6.90 4.38 19.79
N THR A 17 7.78 5.19 20.39
CA THR A 17 8.23 6.45 19.79
C THR A 17 9.04 6.20 18.52
N VAL A 18 9.96 5.24 18.52
CA VAL A 18 10.84 4.97 17.38
C VAL A 18 10.06 4.30 16.26
N SER A 19 9.29 3.24 16.56
CA SER A 19 8.50 2.52 15.57
C SER A 19 7.50 3.45 14.89
N GLY A 20 6.77 4.28 15.64
CA GLY A 20 5.79 5.21 15.10
C GLY A 20 6.40 6.31 14.22
N ILE A 21 7.54 6.87 14.61
CA ILE A 21 8.14 8.01 13.89
C ILE A 21 8.79 7.57 12.59
N VAL A 22 9.50 6.44 12.59
CA VAL A 22 10.19 5.91 11.40
C VAL A 22 9.19 5.64 10.27
N ILE A 23 8.03 5.07 10.59
CA ILE A 23 7.03 4.73 9.57
C ILE A 23 6.03 5.85 9.28
N SER A 24 5.96 6.89 10.11
CA SER A 24 4.88 7.88 10.14
C SER A 24 4.49 8.45 8.77
N THR A 25 5.46 8.79 7.93
CA THR A 25 5.20 9.38 6.60
C THR A 25 4.48 8.38 5.70
N VAL A 26 5.01 7.16 5.63
CA VAL A 26 4.48 6.09 4.78
C VAL A 26 3.12 5.63 5.32
N LEU A 27 3.03 5.43 6.63
CA LEU A 27 1.81 5.05 7.33
C LEU A 27 0.68 6.06 7.12
N PHE A 28 0.99 7.37 7.10
CA PHE A 28 0.00 8.40 6.80
C PHE A 28 -0.55 8.27 5.38
N VAL A 29 0.32 8.04 4.38
CA VAL A 29 -0.10 7.84 2.99
C VAL A 29 -0.99 6.60 2.87
N ILE A 30 -0.61 5.49 3.51
CA ILE A 30 -1.42 4.26 3.55
C ILE A 30 -2.81 4.57 4.10
N PHE A 31 -2.95 5.16 5.29
CA PHE A 31 -4.26 5.44 5.88
C PHE A 31 -5.07 6.47 5.10
N PHE A 32 -4.43 7.52 4.58
CA PHE A 32 -5.12 8.54 3.80
C PHE A 32 -5.68 7.95 2.50
N CYS A 33 -4.84 7.24 1.73
CA CYS A 33 -5.29 6.62 0.48
C CYS A 33 -6.26 5.47 0.74
N GLY A 34 -6.06 4.73 1.84
CA GLY A 34 -6.96 3.66 2.29
C GLY A 34 -8.35 4.17 2.63
N ALA A 35 -8.49 5.39 3.17
CA ALA A 35 -9.79 6.00 3.40
C ALA A 35 -10.57 6.13 2.08
N PHE A 36 -9.96 6.68 1.03
CA PHE A 36 -10.60 6.79 -0.28
C PHE A 36 -10.76 5.45 -0.99
N ALA A 37 -9.89 4.47 -0.73
CA ALA A 37 -9.99 3.12 -1.28
C ALA A 37 -11.25 2.38 -0.82
N LEU A 38 -11.77 2.68 0.39
CA LEU A 38 -13.04 2.12 0.89
C LEU A 38 -14.24 2.48 0.02
N ILE A 39 -14.14 3.60 -0.70
CA ILE A 39 -15.17 4.11 -1.62
C ILE A 39 -14.66 4.20 -3.07
N LYS A 40 -13.71 3.31 -3.44
CA LYS A 40 -13.08 3.29 -4.77
C LYS A 40 -14.10 3.16 -5.90
N ASP A 41 -15.10 2.32 -5.70
CA ASP A 41 -16.03 1.94 -6.77
C ASP A 41 -17.04 3.06 -7.00
N GLU A 42 -17.47 3.71 -5.93
CA GLU A 42 -18.29 4.92 -5.90
C GLU A 42 -17.53 6.10 -6.53
N ILE A 43 -16.23 6.26 -6.25
CA ILE A 43 -15.38 7.26 -6.94
C ILE A 43 -15.30 6.97 -8.43
N THR A 44 -15.20 5.70 -8.82
CA THR A 44 -15.11 5.32 -10.24
C THR A 44 -16.44 5.59 -10.96
N ALA A 45 -17.56 5.23 -10.35
CA ALA A 45 -18.90 5.54 -10.87
C ALA A 45 -19.13 7.06 -10.96
N TRP A 46 -18.72 7.81 -9.93
CA TRP A 46 -18.72 9.28 -9.94
C TRP A 46 -17.89 9.86 -11.09
N GLU A 47 -16.73 9.27 -11.38
CA GLU A 47 -15.82 9.72 -12.42
C GLU A 47 -16.36 9.46 -13.83
N LYS A 48 -16.99 8.29 -14.06
CA LYS A 48 -17.66 7.98 -15.33
C LYS A 48 -18.91 8.86 -15.52
N GLY A 49 -19.67 9.08 -14.43
CA GLY A 49 -20.93 9.82 -14.45
C GLY A 49 -22.12 8.99 -14.93
N ASP A 50 -21.94 7.67 -15.00
CA ASP A 50 -22.97 6.72 -15.42
C ASP A 50 -24.05 6.59 -14.33
N LYS A 51 -25.26 6.20 -14.73
CA LYS A 51 -26.34 5.94 -13.78
C LYS A 51 -26.21 4.52 -13.23
N VAL A 52 -26.04 4.40 -11.91
CA VAL A 52 -25.91 3.09 -11.26
C VAL A 52 -27.28 2.47 -11.01
N ASN A 53 -27.55 1.32 -11.63
CA ASN A 53 -28.67 0.41 -11.38
C ASN A 53 -28.13 -0.90 -10.76
N VAL A 54 -28.03 -0.95 -9.43
CA VAL A 54 -27.44 -2.11 -8.72
C VAL A 54 -28.27 -3.39 -8.88
N GLU A 55 -29.61 -3.28 -8.85
CA GLU A 55 -30.49 -4.46 -8.97
C GLU A 55 -30.36 -5.14 -10.34
N GLU A 56 -30.31 -4.36 -11.42
CA GLU A 56 -30.08 -4.90 -12.78
C GLU A 56 -28.67 -5.48 -12.93
N ALA A 57 -27.66 -4.88 -12.28
CA ALA A 57 -26.28 -5.35 -12.38
C ALA A 57 -26.08 -6.73 -11.71
N LEU A 58 -26.93 -7.11 -10.75
CA LEU A 58 -26.85 -8.41 -10.07
C LEU A 58 -27.56 -9.55 -10.83
N ASP A 59 -28.40 -9.24 -11.81
CA ASP A 59 -29.10 -10.21 -12.66
C ASP A 59 -28.30 -10.49 -13.95
N ILE A 60 -27.17 -11.18 -13.79
CA ILE A 60 -26.22 -11.47 -14.88
C ILE A 60 -26.71 -12.66 -15.71
N ASP A 61 -26.84 -12.44 -17.02
CA ASP A 61 -26.93 -13.47 -18.05
C ASP A 61 -25.51 -13.95 -18.41
N TYR A 62 -25.11 -15.06 -17.80
CA TYR A 62 -23.80 -15.66 -18.00
C TYR A 62 -23.61 -16.18 -19.42
N ASP A 63 -24.66 -16.67 -20.07
CA ASP A 63 -24.56 -17.17 -21.45
C ASP A 63 -24.26 -16.01 -22.39
N ARG A 64 -24.99 -14.89 -22.25
CA ARG A 64 -24.75 -13.68 -23.04
C ARG A 64 -23.38 -13.06 -22.77
N ALA A 65 -22.91 -13.08 -21.51
CA ALA A 65 -21.57 -12.62 -21.19
C ALA A 65 -20.49 -13.48 -21.86
N ILE A 66 -20.66 -14.80 -21.89
CA ILE A 66 -19.76 -15.72 -22.60
C ILE A 66 -19.81 -15.47 -24.12
N GLU A 67 -20.98 -15.21 -24.70
CA GLU A 67 -21.11 -14.85 -26.11
C GLU A 67 -20.38 -13.55 -26.46
N ALA A 68 -20.47 -12.52 -25.60
CA ALA A 68 -19.73 -11.28 -25.77
C ALA A 68 -18.21 -11.51 -25.79
N ILE A 69 -17.70 -12.44 -24.97
CA ILE A 69 -16.27 -12.80 -24.97
C ILE A 69 -15.87 -13.49 -26.29
N LYS A 70 -16.70 -14.41 -26.77
CA LYS A 70 -16.45 -15.11 -28.04
C LYS A 70 -16.49 -14.15 -29.23
N ALA A 71 -17.33 -13.11 -29.18
CA ALA A 71 -17.42 -12.10 -30.23
C ALA A 71 -16.11 -11.29 -30.39
N GLU A 72 -15.32 -11.16 -29.33
CA GLU A 72 -13.98 -10.53 -29.33
C GLU A 72 -12.84 -11.49 -29.69
N ASP A 73 -13.15 -12.65 -30.29
CA ASP A 73 -12.19 -13.65 -30.79
C ASP A 73 -11.27 -14.26 -29.72
N TYR A 74 -11.75 -14.30 -28.46
CA TYR A 74 -11.07 -15.02 -27.39
C TYR A 74 -11.33 -16.53 -27.48
N GLU A 75 -10.27 -17.32 -27.64
CA GLU A 75 -10.33 -18.78 -27.54
C GLU A 75 -10.56 -19.21 -26.08
N LEU A 76 -11.71 -19.82 -25.81
CA LEU A 76 -12.13 -20.23 -24.46
C LEU A 76 -11.83 -21.69 -24.15
N TYR A 77 -11.65 -22.56 -25.14
CA TYR A 77 -11.48 -23.99 -24.91
C TYR A 77 -10.31 -24.28 -23.95
N GLY A 78 -10.60 -25.08 -22.93
CA GLY A 78 -9.62 -25.51 -21.93
C GLY A 78 -9.09 -24.37 -21.06
N ARG A 79 -9.80 -23.24 -20.99
CA ARG A 79 -9.50 -22.16 -20.04
C ARG A 79 -10.48 -22.19 -18.86
N ASP A 80 -10.00 -21.72 -17.74
CA ASP A 80 -10.80 -21.34 -16.60
C ASP A 80 -11.16 -19.86 -16.69
N LEU A 81 -12.43 -19.55 -16.50
CA LEU A 81 -12.94 -18.20 -16.38
C LEU A 81 -13.26 -17.92 -14.92
N ARG A 82 -12.78 -16.78 -14.44
CA ARG A 82 -13.16 -16.22 -13.15
C ARG A 82 -13.97 -14.95 -13.40
N ILE A 83 -15.15 -14.91 -12.83
CA ILE A 83 -16.13 -13.85 -13.02
C ILE A 83 -16.41 -13.23 -11.64
N LEU A 84 -16.16 -11.93 -11.48
CA LEU A 84 -16.54 -11.19 -10.29
C LEU A 84 -17.83 -10.44 -10.59
N VAL A 85 -18.82 -10.64 -9.74
CA VAL A 85 -20.13 -9.98 -9.82
C VAL A 85 -19.91 -8.46 -9.67
N PRO A 86 -20.61 -7.62 -10.44
CA PRO A 86 -20.38 -6.19 -10.47
C PRO A 86 -20.71 -5.51 -9.14
N ASP A 87 -20.02 -4.41 -8.90
CA ASP A 87 -20.24 -3.49 -7.78
C ASP A 87 -20.94 -2.20 -8.26
N ALA A 88 -20.73 -1.08 -7.56
CA ALA A 88 -21.25 0.23 -7.95
C ALA A 88 -20.80 0.70 -9.36
N LYS A 89 -19.81 0.07 -9.99
CA LYS A 89 -19.38 0.36 -11.37
C LYS A 89 -20.22 -0.34 -12.45
N GLN A 90 -21.07 -1.30 -12.07
CA GLN A 90 -21.88 -2.13 -12.99
C GLN A 90 -21.07 -2.89 -14.04
N GLU A 91 -19.78 -3.12 -13.80
CA GLU A 91 -18.89 -3.86 -14.69
C GLU A 91 -18.62 -5.25 -14.11
N ILE A 92 -18.96 -6.28 -14.90
CA ILE A 92 -18.60 -7.66 -14.60
C ILE A 92 -17.12 -7.84 -14.94
N TYR A 93 -16.30 -8.14 -13.94
CA TYR A 93 -14.88 -8.39 -14.18
C TYR A 93 -14.64 -9.84 -14.56
N PHE A 94 -13.92 -10.04 -15.66
CA PHE A 94 -13.50 -11.34 -16.15
C PHE A 94 -11.98 -11.50 -16.09
N GLN A 95 -11.56 -12.68 -15.65
CA GLN A 95 -10.19 -13.15 -15.73
C GLN A 95 -10.17 -14.53 -16.41
N LEU A 96 -9.43 -14.65 -17.52
CA LEU A 96 -9.22 -15.93 -18.21
C LEU A 96 -7.84 -16.48 -17.85
N SER A 97 -7.80 -17.76 -17.49
CA SER A 97 -6.54 -18.48 -17.28
C SER A 97 -5.78 -18.67 -18.59
N GLU A 98 -4.54 -19.13 -18.46
CA GLU A 98 -3.84 -19.80 -19.56
C GLU A 98 -4.66 -21.00 -20.06
N SER A 99 -4.57 -21.33 -21.35
CA SER A 99 -5.24 -22.52 -21.88
C SER A 99 -4.47 -23.75 -21.44
N GLN A 100 -5.19 -24.74 -20.94
CA GLN A 100 -4.63 -26.05 -20.61
C GLN A 100 -4.38 -26.90 -21.86
N ASP A 101 -4.91 -26.52 -23.03
CA ASP A 101 -4.63 -27.17 -24.32
C ASP A 101 -3.41 -26.53 -25.00
N THR A 102 -2.27 -27.19 -24.90
CA THR A 102 -1.01 -26.75 -25.50
C THR A 102 -0.94 -26.92 -27.03
N ILE A 103 -1.88 -27.65 -27.65
CA ILE A 103 -1.91 -27.95 -29.08
C ILE A 103 -2.77 -26.93 -29.84
N LYS A 104 -3.95 -26.58 -29.31
CA LYS A 104 -4.86 -25.58 -29.92
C LYS A 104 -4.48 -24.13 -29.63
N ALA A 105 -3.60 -23.90 -28.65
CA ALA A 105 -3.03 -22.58 -28.36
C ALA A 105 -1.49 -22.56 -28.55
N PRO A 106 -0.96 -22.85 -29.77
CA PRO A 106 0.48 -23.04 -29.99
C PRO A 106 1.29 -21.74 -29.93
N ASN A 107 0.64 -20.58 -30.09
CA ASN A 107 1.25 -19.26 -30.07
C ASN A 107 0.41 -18.29 -29.21
N LYS A 108 0.70 -18.21 -27.91
CA LYS A 108 0.67 -16.98 -27.09
C LYS A 108 1.07 -17.37 -25.66
N GLU A 109 2.27 -16.89 -25.30
CA GLU A 109 2.82 -16.64 -23.96
C GLU A 109 1.80 -16.80 -22.83
N GLY A 110 2.14 -17.46 -21.72
CA GLY A 110 1.32 -17.65 -20.52
C GLY A 110 0.65 -16.36 -20.00
N LYS A 111 -0.39 -15.91 -20.69
CA LYS A 111 -1.03 -14.62 -20.54
C LYS A 111 -2.40 -14.85 -19.94
N LEU A 112 -2.53 -14.35 -18.72
CA LEU A 112 -3.81 -14.11 -18.09
C LEU A 112 -4.48 -12.93 -18.80
N TYR A 113 -5.69 -13.10 -19.29
CA TYR A 113 -6.48 -12.00 -19.83
C TYR A 113 -7.38 -11.43 -18.75
N TYR A 114 -7.53 -10.12 -18.77
CA TYR A 114 -8.38 -9.36 -17.87
C TYR A 114 -9.19 -8.37 -18.70
N PHE A 115 -10.49 -8.29 -18.46
CA PHE A 115 -11.37 -7.34 -19.11
C PHE A 115 -12.68 -7.17 -18.33
N PHE A 116 -13.49 -6.22 -18.75
CA PHE A 116 -14.80 -5.95 -18.18
C PHE A 116 -15.90 -6.15 -19.23
N ILE A 117 -17.08 -6.54 -18.75
CA ILE A 117 -18.31 -6.57 -19.54
C ILE A 117 -19.34 -5.74 -18.78
N ASP A 118 -19.99 -4.79 -19.45
CA ASP A 118 -21.08 -4.02 -18.84
C ASP A 118 -22.24 -4.96 -18.47
N ALA A 119 -22.73 -4.87 -17.23
CA ALA A 119 -23.73 -5.79 -16.71
C ALA A 119 -25.13 -5.60 -17.33
N HIS A 120 -25.38 -4.48 -18.02
CA HIS A 120 -26.67 -4.16 -18.63
C HIS A 120 -26.70 -4.51 -20.12
N ASP A 121 -25.75 -4.02 -20.90
CA ASP A 121 -25.77 -4.17 -22.37
C ASP A 121 -24.80 -5.23 -22.89
N TYR A 122 -23.93 -5.77 -22.03
CA TYR A 122 -22.92 -6.79 -22.34
C TYR A 122 -21.85 -6.29 -23.31
N THR A 123 -21.64 -4.97 -23.38
CA THR A 123 -20.52 -4.41 -24.13
C THR A 123 -19.19 -4.76 -23.45
N TRP A 124 -18.25 -5.24 -24.26
CA TRP A 124 -16.91 -5.57 -23.81
C TRP A 124 -16.04 -4.32 -23.70
N SER A 125 -15.16 -4.28 -22.71
CA SER A 125 -14.12 -3.26 -22.60
C SER A 125 -12.83 -3.82 -22.02
N GLU A 126 -11.68 -3.32 -22.51
CA GLU A 126 -10.37 -3.69 -21.98
C GLU A 126 -10.25 -3.36 -20.49
N TYR A 127 -9.51 -4.17 -19.73
CA TYR A 127 -9.27 -3.92 -18.30
C TYR A 127 -8.60 -2.57 -18.01
N TYR A 128 -7.75 -2.09 -18.93
CA TYR A 128 -7.10 -0.79 -18.82
C TYR A 128 -7.83 0.32 -19.59
N SER A 129 -9.02 0.04 -20.14
CA SER A 129 -9.79 1.03 -20.89
C SER A 129 -10.13 2.24 -20.04
N PHE A 130 -10.41 2.07 -18.74
CA PHE A 130 -10.71 3.19 -17.85
C PHE A 130 -9.92 3.14 -16.53
N TYR A 131 -8.80 3.85 -16.48
CA TYR A 131 -8.01 4.00 -15.25
C TYR A 131 -8.55 5.15 -14.39
N SER A 132 -9.28 4.83 -13.31
CA SER A 132 -9.89 5.82 -12.42
C SER A 132 -8.94 6.40 -11.37
N ILE A 133 -9.25 7.59 -10.84
CA ILE A 133 -8.52 8.15 -9.69
C ILE A 133 -8.71 7.29 -8.44
N GLY A 134 -9.86 6.60 -8.32
CA GLY A 134 -10.11 5.60 -7.28
C GLY A 134 -9.12 4.44 -7.34
N GLU A 135 -8.82 3.94 -8.55
CA GLU A 135 -7.81 2.90 -8.76
C GLU A 135 -6.41 3.39 -8.40
N LEU A 136 -6.05 4.64 -8.76
CA LEU A 136 -4.77 5.24 -8.40
C LEU A 136 -4.54 5.26 -6.89
N VAL A 137 -5.51 5.78 -6.12
CA VAL A 137 -5.39 5.88 -4.65
C VAL A 137 -5.44 4.52 -3.98
N TYR A 138 -6.25 3.59 -4.47
CA TYR A 138 -6.25 2.19 -4.02
C TYR A 138 -4.87 1.55 -4.22
N ARG A 139 -4.28 1.69 -5.41
CA ARG A 139 -2.94 1.18 -5.72
C ARG A 139 -1.84 1.82 -4.90
N LEU A 140 -1.99 3.10 -4.58
CA LEU A 140 -1.04 3.84 -3.74
C LEU A 140 -1.12 3.44 -2.26
N HIS A 141 -2.27 2.98 -1.78
CA HIS A 141 -2.45 2.48 -0.41
C HIS A 141 -1.47 1.35 -0.06
N PHE A 142 -1.07 0.52 -1.04
CA PHE A 142 -0.07 -0.54 -0.89
C PHE A 142 1.14 -0.37 -1.81
N PHE A 143 1.39 0.86 -2.27
CA PHE A 143 2.55 1.27 -3.08
C PHE A 143 2.82 0.42 -4.33
N SER A 144 1.79 -0.09 -5.01
CA SER A 144 1.98 -0.90 -6.23
C SER A 144 2.67 -0.16 -7.37
N GLN A 145 2.74 1.17 -7.32
CA GLN A 145 3.58 1.98 -8.23
C GLN A 145 5.09 1.70 -8.06
N ILE A 146 5.49 0.99 -7.01
CA ILE A 146 6.82 0.41 -6.83
C ILE A 146 6.66 -1.10 -7.06
N PRO A 147 6.89 -1.60 -8.30
CA PRO A 147 6.66 -3.00 -8.65
C PRO A 147 7.32 -3.99 -7.69
N TYR A 148 6.61 -5.10 -7.42
CA TYR A 148 7.00 -6.23 -6.57
C TYR A 148 7.23 -5.90 -5.07
N VAL A 149 7.81 -4.76 -4.75
CA VAL A 149 8.31 -4.43 -3.40
C VAL A 149 7.34 -3.53 -2.64
N GLY A 150 6.52 -2.75 -3.33
CA GLY A 150 5.55 -1.84 -2.71
C GLY A 150 4.65 -2.51 -1.68
N ILE A 151 4.11 -3.68 -2.04
CA ILE A 151 3.26 -4.47 -1.14
C ILE A 151 4.02 -4.91 0.12
N TYR A 152 5.28 -5.34 -0.01
CA TYR A 152 6.10 -5.71 1.14
C TYR A 152 6.50 -4.50 1.99
N ILE A 153 6.68 -3.32 1.40
CA ILE A 153 6.87 -2.06 2.14
C ILE A 153 5.63 -1.77 2.99
N ALA A 154 4.43 -1.87 2.40
CA ALA A 154 3.18 -1.69 3.13
C ALA A 154 3.04 -2.70 4.28
N GLY A 155 3.38 -3.97 4.04
CA GLY A 155 3.42 -5.02 5.04
C GLY A 155 4.40 -4.75 6.19
N PHE A 156 5.62 -4.31 5.88
CA PHE A 156 6.61 -3.94 6.89
C PHE A 156 6.16 -2.74 7.73
N VAL A 157 5.55 -1.73 7.08
CA VAL A 157 4.95 -0.59 7.77
C VAL A 157 3.83 -1.04 8.70
N ALA A 158 2.96 -1.95 8.25
CA ALA A 158 1.91 -2.54 9.08
C ALA A 158 2.48 -3.29 10.29
N PHE A 159 3.57 -4.02 10.13
CA PHE A 159 4.23 -4.72 11.23
C PHE A 159 4.77 -3.76 12.30
N PHE A 160 5.48 -2.69 11.89
CA PHE A 160 5.94 -1.66 12.82
C PHE A 160 4.79 -0.86 13.43
N PHE A 161 3.69 -0.70 12.69
CA PHE A 161 2.47 -0.10 13.20
C PHE A 161 1.83 -0.97 14.29
N LEU A 162 1.76 -2.30 14.10
CA LEU A 162 1.33 -3.25 15.12
C LEU A 162 2.22 -3.15 16.38
N LEU A 163 3.54 -3.08 16.21
CA LEU A 163 4.47 -2.84 17.33
C LEU A 163 4.18 -1.51 18.03
N ALA A 164 3.94 -0.43 17.28
CA ALA A 164 3.60 0.88 17.84
C ALA A 164 2.29 0.81 18.65
N ILE A 165 1.26 0.12 18.15
CA ILE A 165 -0.01 -0.06 18.87
C ILE A 165 0.20 -0.84 20.17
N VAL A 166 0.81 -2.02 20.10
CA VAL A 166 1.01 -2.90 21.27
C VAL A 166 1.81 -2.19 22.35
N THR A 167 2.92 -1.54 21.96
CA THR A 167 3.73 -0.78 22.91
C THR A 167 3.02 0.46 23.45
N GLY A 168 2.21 1.15 22.65
CA GLY A 168 1.38 2.26 23.09
C GLY A 168 0.34 1.84 24.13
N VAL A 169 -0.34 0.73 23.89
CA VAL A 169 -1.30 0.13 24.84
C VAL A 169 -0.61 -0.24 26.15
N ILE A 170 0.56 -0.88 26.11
CA ILE A 170 1.32 -1.23 27.32
C ILE A 170 1.71 0.02 28.12
N VAL A 171 2.21 1.06 27.45
CA VAL A 171 2.60 2.34 28.07
C VAL A 171 1.42 3.01 28.76
N HIS A 172 0.23 2.95 28.15
CA HIS A 172 -0.97 3.60 28.64
C HIS A 172 -1.92 2.70 29.44
N TRP A 173 -1.58 1.42 29.64
CA TRP A 173 -2.44 0.38 30.21
C TRP A 173 -3.17 0.82 31.49
N LYS A 174 -2.44 1.37 32.47
CA LYS A 174 -3.00 1.79 33.76
C LYS A 174 -3.85 3.07 33.67
N LYS A 175 -3.74 3.81 32.58
CA LYS A 175 -4.41 5.10 32.37
C LYS A 175 -5.37 5.03 31.19
N ILE A 176 -5.66 3.84 30.67
CA ILE A 176 -6.40 3.68 29.43
C ILE A 176 -7.85 4.19 29.59
N VAL A 177 -8.49 3.81 30.69
CA VAL A 177 -9.84 4.25 31.07
C VAL A 177 -9.85 5.72 31.45
N SER A 178 -8.91 6.18 32.28
CA SER A 178 -8.89 7.58 32.72
C SER A 178 -8.58 8.54 31.56
N ASN A 179 -7.64 8.19 30.67
CA ASN A 179 -7.32 9.01 29.51
C ASN A 179 -8.45 9.04 28.47
N PHE A 180 -9.32 8.02 28.43
CA PHE A 180 -10.50 8.04 27.55
C PHE A 180 -11.46 9.19 27.90
N TYR A 181 -11.67 9.46 29.19
CA TYR A 181 -12.56 10.53 29.66
C TYR A 181 -11.87 11.89 29.84
N VAL A 182 -10.55 11.95 29.75
CA VAL A 182 -9.78 13.18 29.99
C VAL A 182 -9.55 13.91 28.68
N PHE A 183 -10.48 14.80 28.34
CA PHE A 183 -10.24 15.86 27.35
C PHE A 183 -10.32 17.23 28.04
N ARG A 184 -9.21 17.97 28.07
CA ARG A 184 -9.12 19.27 28.75
C ARG A 184 -8.98 20.41 27.73
N PRO A 185 -10.09 20.87 27.11
CA PRO A 185 -10.04 21.85 26.01
C PRO A 185 -9.52 23.23 26.43
N LYS A 186 -9.54 23.56 27.73
CA LYS A 186 -9.02 24.83 28.27
C LYS A 186 -7.55 24.76 28.73
N ALA A 187 -6.88 23.60 28.57
CA ALA A 187 -5.49 23.44 28.98
C ALA A 187 -4.49 24.12 28.02
N LYS A 188 -3.20 24.11 28.39
CA LYS A 188 -2.13 24.55 27.47
C LYS A 188 -2.15 23.70 26.20
N ALA A 189 -1.82 24.30 25.05
CA ALA A 189 -1.90 23.63 23.76
C ALA A 189 -1.17 22.27 23.72
N LYS A 190 0.01 22.16 24.35
CA LYS A 190 0.73 20.87 24.46
C LYS A 190 -0.13 19.78 25.11
N THR A 191 -0.83 20.10 26.19
CA THR A 191 -1.71 19.18 26.91
C THR A 191 -2.92 18.80 26.05
N ILE A 192 -3.52 19.75 25.32
CA ILE A 192 -4.62 19.46 24.39
C ILE A 192 -4.19 18.46 23.32
N TRP A 193 -3.02 18.65 22.71
CA TRP A 193 -2.53 17.73 21.67
C TRP A 193 -2.21 16.34 22.21
N THR A 194 -1.63 16.23 23.40
CA THR A 194 -1.37 14.94 24.04
C THR A 194 -2.66 14.23 24.46
N ASP A 195 -3.63 14.97 25.02
CA ASP A 195 -4.93 14.45 25.39
C ASP A 195 -5.68 13.97 24.12
N ALA A 196 -5.68 14.77 23.04
CA ALA A 196 -6.30 14.40 21.76
C ALA A 196 -5.65 13.16 21.12
N HIS A 197 -4.31 13.09 21.07
CA HIS A 197 -3.59 11.92 20.53
C HIS A 197 -3.95 10.65 21.30
N THR A 198 -4.00 10.73 22.63
CA THR A 198 -4.31 9.57 23.48
C THR A 198 -5.78 9.18 23.36
N ALA A 199 -6.71 10.14 23.44
CA ALA A 199 -8.14 9.87 23.36
C ALA A 199 -8.56 9.32 22.00
N LEU A 200 -8.10 9.94 20.90
CA LEU A 200 -8.43 9.48 19.55
C LEU A 200 -7.68 8.20 19.17
N GLY A 201 -6.46 8.01 19.68
CA GLY A 201 -5.76 6.73 19.57
C GLY A 201 -6.52 5.61 20.29
N MET A 202 -7.15 5.90 21.44
CA MET A 202 -7.97 4.94 22.16
C MET A 202 -9.30 4.64 21.47
N ILE A 203 -10.01 5.66 20.98
CA ILE A 203 -11.26 5.48 20.23
C ILE A 203 -11.01 4.67 18.95
N GLY A 204 -9.91 4.96 18.25
CA GLY A 204 -9.52 4.26 17.02
C GLY A 204 -8.83 2.91 17.25
N LEU A 205 -8.50 2.54 18.50
CA LEU A 205 -7.65 1.39 18.80
C LEU A 205 -8.14 0.06 18.19
N PRO A 206 -9.44 -0.32 18.29
CA PRO A 206 -9.90 -1.58 17.71
C PRO A 206 -9.70 -1.63 16.19
N PHE A 207 -10.06 -0.54 15.51
CA PHE A 207 -9.87 -0.38 14.06
C PHE A 207 -8.40 -0.42 13.67
N GLN A 208 -7.56 0.36 14.37
CA GLN A 208 -6.12 0.41 14.12
C GLN A 208 -5.44 -0.95 14.31
N PHE A 209 -5.83 -1.68 15.36
CA PHE A 209 -5.30 -3.01 15.64
C PHE A 209 -5.69 -4.02 14.57
N VAL A 210 -6.98 -4.06 14.20
CA VAL A 210 -7.48 -4.93 13.13
C VAL A 210 -6.74 -4.65 11.84
N PHE A 211 -6.64 -3.39 11.40
CA PHE A 211 -5.95 -3.02 10.17
C PHE A 211 -4.46 -3.35 10.22
N ALA A 212 -3.78 -3.18 11.36
CA ALA A 212 -2.38 -3.56 11.49
C ALA A 212 -2.17 -5.08 11.30
N VAL A 213 -3.02 -5.91 11.93
CA VAL A 213 -2.94 -7.37 11.83
C VAL A 213 -3.31 -7.86 10.44
N THR A 214 -4.46 -7.42 9.90
CA THR A 214 -4.93 -7.85 8.58
C THR A 214 -3.97 -7.42 7.48
N SER A 215 -3.38 -6.22 7.57
CA SER A 215 -2.36 -5.77 6.61
C SER A 215 -1.10 -6.62 6.67
N CYS A 216 -0.64 -7.04 7.85
CA CYS A 216 0.49 -7.96 7.95
C CYS A 216 0.17 -9.28 7.24
N PHE A 217 -1.02 -9.83 7.46
CA PHE A 217 -1.48 -11.06 6.81
C PHE A 217 -1.55 -10.93 5.28
N LEU A 218 -2.14 -9.83 4.78
CA LEU A 218 -2.39 -9.64 3.35
C LEU A 218 -1.12 -9.22 2.57
N CYS A 219 -0.23 -8.44 3.19
CA CYS A 219 0.92 -7.86 2.51
C CYS A 219 2.24 -8.61 2.73
N MET A 220 2.30 -9.53 3.71
CA MET A 220 3.51 -10.31 3.98
C MET A 220 3.21 -11.80 3.96
N SER A 221 3.51 -12.43 2.82
CA SER A 221 3.31 -13.87 2.59
C SER A 221 3.99 -14.76 3.65
N ILE A 222 5.08 -14.30 4.29
CA ILE A 222 5.79 -15.05 5.34
C ILE A 222 4.88 -15.46 6.51
N PHE A 223 3.90 -14.62 6.89
CA PHE A 223 3.00 -14.92 8.01
C PHE A 223 2.00 -16.02 7.68
N VAL A 224 1.80 -16.34 6.40
CA VAL A 224 0.95 -17.43 5.93
C VAL A 224 1.80 -18.65 5.56
N LEU A 225 2.83 -18.44 4.76
CA LEU A 225 3.64 -19.51 4.16
C LEU A 225 4.56 -20.22 5.16
N VAL A 226 5.13 -19.53 6.16
CA VAL A 226 6.02 -20.19 7.13
C VAL A 226 5.23 -21.16 8.04
N PRO A 227 4.15 -20.74 8.71
CA PRO A 227 3.32 -21.68 9.46
C PRO A 227 2.73 -22.77 8.56
N GLY A 228 2.26 -22.41 7.36
CA GLY A 228 1.72 -23.36 6.39
C GLY A 228 2.74 -24.41 5.97
N SER A 229 3.96 -24.02 5.62
CA SER A 229 5.02 -24.96 5.25
C SER A 229 5.35 -25.95 6.37
N LEU A 230 5.26 -25.54 7.64
CA LEU A 230 5.49 -26.42 8.79
C LEU A 230 4.35 -27.42 9.00
N VAL A 231 3.10 -26.98 8.79
CA VAL A 231 1.90 -27.82 8.97
C VAL A 231 1.71 -28.80 7.81
N TYR A 232 2.02 -28.37 6.58
CA TYR A 232 1.82 -29.13 5.35
C TYR A 232 3.11 -29.82 4.83
N ASN A 233 4.17 -29.89 5.66
CA ASN A 233 5.45 -30.51 5.28
C ASN A 233 6.04 -29.97 3.95
N GLY A 234 5.84 -28.68 3.68
CA GLY A 234 6.30 -28.02 2.44
C GLY A 234 5.35 -28.15 1.24
N ASP A 235 4.22 -28.85 1.35
CA ASP A 235 3.21 -28.95 0.30
C ASP A 235 2.38 -27.66 0.20
N GLN A 236 2.85 -26.74 -0.65
CA GLN A 236 2.20 -25.45 -0.87
C GLN A 236 0.89 -25.58 -1.64
N THR A 237 0.77 -26.57 -2.53
CA THR A 237 -0.44 -26.81 -3.32
C THR A 237 -1.58 -27.15 -2.38
N LYS A 238 -1.37 -28.12 -1.49
CA LYS A 238 -2.38 -28.51 -0.49
C LYS A 238 -2.73 -27.38 0.46
N LEU A 239 -1.75 -26.58 0.90
CA LEU A 239 -2.01 -25.38 1.71
C LEU A 239 -2.93 -24.39 0.99
N ILE A 240 -2.65 -24.09 -0.28
CA ILE A 240 -3.45 -23.15 -1.07
C ILE A 240 -4.85 -23.72 -1.30
N GLU A 241 -4.99 -25.01 -1.58
CA GLU A 241 -6.28 -25.68 -1.73
C GLU A 241 -7.13 -25.63 -0.45
N GLU A 242 -6.54 -25.75 0.75
CA GLU A 242 -7.29 -25.69 2.00
C GLU A 242 -7.61 -24.25 2.46
N VAL A 243 -6.72 -23.28 2.17
CA VAL A 243 -6.92 -21.87 2.53
C VAL A 243 -7.82 -21.14 1.52
N ARG A 244 -7.68 -21.47 0.24
CA ARG A 244 -8.45 -20.91 -0.89
C ARG A 244 -8.99 -22.02 -1.79
N PRO A 245 -9.91 -22.85 -1.29
CA PRO A 245 -10.49 -23.96 -2.05
C PRO A 245 -11.21 -23.49 -3.31
N MET A 246 -11.67 -22.23 -3.36
CA MET A 246 -12.24 -21.65 -4.57
C MET A 246 -11.26 -21.55 -5.76
N MET A 247 -9.94 -21.58 -5.52
CA MET A 247 -8.92 -21.49 -6.56
C MET A 247 -8.51 -22.85 -7.16
N LYS A 248 -9.11 -23.95 -6.71
CA LYS A 248 -8.79 -25.29 -7.22
C LYS A 248 -9.00 -25.36 -8.74
N THR A 249 -8.01 -25.93 -9.43
CA THR A 249 -8.05 -26.23 -10.87
C THR A 249 -8.26 -27.73 -11.08
N TYR A 250 -8.73 -28.10 -12.28
CA TYR A 250 -9.05 -29.48 -12.63
C TYR A 250 -8.29 -29.87 -13.90
N GLU A 251 -7.95 -31.15 -14.04
CA GLU A 251 -7.32 -31.66 -15.26
C GLU A 251 -8.26 -31.48 -16.46
N LEU A 252 -7.70 -31.13 -17.62
CA LEU A 252 -8.46 -30.87 -18.84
C LEU A 252 -9.19 -32.14 -19.32
N GLY A 253 -10.52 -32.04 -19.46
CA GLY A 253 -11.36 -33.10 -20.01
C GLY A 253 -11.37 -33.14 -21.55
N GLN A 254 -12.21 -34.02 -22.11
CA GLN A 254 -12.35 -34.15 -23.56
C GLN A 254 -13.25 -33.04 -24.13
N PRO A 255 -13.02 -32.57 -25.37
CA PRO A 255 -13.91 -31.60 -26.01
C PRO A 255 -15.36 -32.08 -26.04
N THR A 256 -16.30 -31.19 -25.74
CA THR A 256 -17.74 -31.44 -25.86
C THR A 256 -18.46 -30.27 -26.52
N GLU A 257 -19.50 -30.56 -27.28
CA GLU A 257 -20.44 -29.55 -27.80
C GLU A 257 -21.66 -29.39 -26.89
N SER A 258 -21.82 -30.24 -25.87
CA SER A 258 -22.94 -30.22 -24.93
C SER A 258 -22.74 -29.21 -23.81
N ILE A 259 -22.55 -27.93 -24.16
CA ILE A 259 -22.49 -26.84 -23.19
C ILE A 259 -23.92 -26.32 -22.99
N GLY A 260 -24.55 -26.75 -21.90
CA GLY A 260 -25.86 -26.23 -21.50
C GLY A 260 -25.79 -24.76 -21.06
N SER A 261 -26.95 -24.12 -20.93
CA SER A 261 -27.06 -22.77 -20.35
C SER A 261 -26.49 -22.73 -18.93
N LEU A 262 -25.65 -21.73 -18.64
CA LEU A 262 -25.05 -21.50 -17.34
C LEU A 262 -26.04 -20.85 -16.35
N ASN A 263 -27.01 -20.09 -16.87
CA ASN A 263 -27.97 -19.34 -16.07
C ASN A 263 -28.82 -20.25 -15.17
N GLY A 264 -29.23 -21.42 -15.67
CA GLY A 264 -30.01 -22.37 -14.88
C GLY A 264 -29.28 -22.89 -13.63
N PHE A 265 -27.94 -22.97 -13.66
CA PHE A 265 -27.17 -23.32 -12.47
C PHE A 265 -27.12 -22.16 -11.47
N MET A 266 -27.02 -20.91 -11.96
CA MET A 266 -27.08 -19.74 -11.08
C MET A 266 -28.43 -19.65 -10.36
N GLU A 267 -29.53 -19.85 -11.09
CA GLU A 267 -30.89 -19.86 -10.51
C GLU A 267 -31.02 -20.91 -9.40
N ASP A 268 -30.52 -22.14 -9.62
CA ASP A 268 -30.52 -23.19 -8.57
C ASP A 268 -29.73 -22.72 -7.34
N VAL A 269 -28.54 -22.16 -7.52
CA VAL A 269 -27.70 -21.69 -6.39
C VAL A 269 -28.35 -20.54 -5.63
N GLN A 270 -28.93 -19.56 -6.31
CA GLN A 270 -29.64 -18.46 -5.66
C GLN A 270 -30.86 -18.97 -4.86
N GLY A 271 -31.51 -20.04 -5.33
CA GLY A 271 -32.61 -20.70 -4.63
C GLY A 271 -32.20 -21.58 -3.45
N ARG A 272 -30.91 -21.96 -3.32
CA ARG A 272 -30.45 -22.90 -2.28
C ARG A 272 -30.46 -22.34 -0.87
N TRP A 273 -30.06 -21.08 -0.72
CA TRP A 273 -29.94 -20.46 0.60
C TRP A 273 -30.65 -19.10 0.62
N GLU A 274 -31.54 -18.94 1.58
CA GLU A 274 -32.28 -17.69 1.76
C GLU A 274 -31.33 -16.50 1.98
N GLY A 275 -31.47 -15.46 1.17
CA GLY A 275 -30.61 -14.27 1.25
C GLY A 275 -29.17 -14.48 0.78
N PHE A 276 -28.92 -15.51 -0.04
CA PHE A 276 -27.63 -15.70 -0.70
C PHE A 276 -27.40 -14.65 -1.79
N THR A 277 -26.23 -14.04 -1.75
CA THR A 277 -25.76 -13.11 -2.79
C THR A 277 -24.49 -13.70 -3.42
N PRO A 278 -24.51 -14.03 -4.72
CA PRO A 278 -23.31 -14.41 -5.45
C PRO A 278 -22.27 -13.28 -5.39
N VAL A 279 -21.03 -13.64 -5.10
CA VAL A 279 -19.90 -12.69 -5.09
C VAL A 279 -18.96 -13.02 -6.24
N GLN A 280 -18.83 -14.30 -6.56
CA GLN A 280 -17.89 -14.76 -7.56
C GLN A 280 -18.35 -16.05 -8.22
N VAL A 281 -18.10 -16.16 -9.52
CA VAL A 281 -18.36 -17.36 -10.31
C VAL A 281 -17.07 -17.83 -10.97
N TYR A 282 -16.91 -19.14 -11.09
CA TYR A 282 -15.88 -19.76 -11.90
C TYR A 282 -16.49 -20.72 -12.91
N VAL A 283 -16.00 -20.65 -14.14
CA VAL A 283 -16.26 -21.66 -15.17
C VAL A 283 -14.94 -22.38 -15.42
N ARG A 284 -14.85 -23.65 -15.01
CA ARG A 284 -13.61 -24.44 -15.11
C ARG A 284 -13.65 -25.31 -16.35
N ASN A 285 -12.51 -25.47 -17.00
CA ASN A 285 -12.36 -26.27 -18.23
C ASN A 285 -13.45 -25.96 -19.26
N TYR A 286 -13.58 -24.70 -19.67
CA TYR A 286 -14.64 -24.32 -20.61
C TYR A 286 -14.58 -25.17 -21.90
N GLY A 287 -15.72 -25.72 -22.31
CA GLY A 287 -15.86 -26.52 -23.53
C GLY A 287 -15.41 -27.97 -23.44
N THR A 288 -15.26 -28.52 -22.23
CA THR A 288 -14.98 -29.95 -22.01
C THR A 288 -16.15 -30.69 -21.39
N ASP A 289 -16.11 -32.03 -21.47
CA ASP A 289 -17.05 -32.94 -20.82
C ASP A 289 -17.02 -32.90 -19.29
N ASN A 290 -15.96 -32.37 -18.70
CA ASN A 290 -15.80 -32.12 -17.26
C ASN A 290 -15.83 -30.62 -16.90
N MET A 291 -16.48 -29.79 -17.73
CA MET A 291 -16.67 -28.38 -17.48
C MET A 291 -17.45 -28.18 -16.18
N MET A 292 -16.95 -27.32 -15.28
CA MET A 292 -17.60 -27.06 -14.00
C MET A 292 -18.10 -25.63 -13.88
N PHE A 293 -19.28 -25.45 -13.30
CA PHE A 293 -19.82 -24.16 -12.92
C PHE A 293 -19.84 -24.04 -11.41
N GLN A 294 -19.00 -23.15 -10.88
CA GLN A 294 -18.84 -22.92 -9.45
C GLN A 294 -19.34 -21.52 -9.10
N VAL A 295 -20.20 -21.44 -8.09
CA VAL A 295 -20.71 -20.18 -7.55
C VAL A 295 -20.30 -20.07 -6.09
N ASP A 296 -19.58 -19.01 -5.75
CA ASP A 296 -19.22 -18.61 -4.40
C ASP A 296 -19.98 -17.34 -4.03
N GLY A 297 -20.53 -17.29 -2.83
CA GLY A 297 -21.26 -16.11 -2.36
C GLY A 297 -21.32 -16.02 -0.85
N MET A 298 -22.09 -15.06 -0.39
CA MET A 298 -22.32 -14.81 1.03
C MET A 298 -23.80 -14.90 1.35
N VAL A 299 -24.11 -15.45 2.52
CA VAL A 299 -25.46 -15.33 3.10
C VAL A 299 -25.41 -14.25 4.16
N MET A 300 -26.34 -13.30 4.10
CA MET A 300 -26.49 -12.32 5.17
C MET A 300 -27.10 -13.01 6.40
N ASN A 301 -26.23 -13.62 7.20
CA ASN A 301 -26.61 -14.46 8.33
C ASN A 301 -26.43 -13.70 9.65
N GLN A 302 -27.47 -13.64 10.50
CA GLN A 302 -27.36 -13.03 11.82
C GLN A 302 -26.56 -13.88 12.83
N LYS A 303 -26.33 -15.16 12.53
CA LYS A 303 -25.68 -16.12 13.44
C LYS A 303 -24.16 -16.19 13.31
N LYS A 304 -23.58 -15.78 12.17
CA LYS A 304 -22.14 -15.86 11.91
C LYS A 304 -21.63 -14.58 11.26
N PHE A 305 -20.42 -14.17 11.64
CA PHE A 305 -19.77 -12.98 11.11
C PHE A 305 -19.42 -13.12 9.62
N VAL A 306 -19.00 -14.32 9.20
CA VAL A 306 -18.74 -14.67 7.80
C VAL A 306 -19.45 -15.99 7.52
N ALA A 307 -20.32 -16.00 6.51
CA ALA A 307 -21.08 -17.18 6.08
C ALA A 307 -20.96 -17.33 4.55
N HIS A 308 -19.99 -18.11 4.11
CA HIS A 308 -19.73 -18.37 2.69
C HIS A 308 -20.38 -19.67 2.22
N GLY A 309 -21.24 -19.55 1.22
CA GLY A 309 -21.77 -20.70 0.48
C GLY A 309 -20.95 -20.95 -0.78
N ARG A 310 -20.76 -22.21 -1.15
CA ARG A 310 -20.24 -22.62 -2.46
C ARG A 310 -21.04 -23.78 -3.01
N ALA A 311 -21.40 -23.71 -4.28
CA ALA A 311 -21.93 -24.84 -5.04
C ALA A 311 -21.11 -25.03 -6.31
N ILE A 312 -20.78 -26.28 -6.64
CA ILE A 312 -20.01 -26.67 -7.82
C ILE A 312 -20.81 -27.72 -8.58
N TYR A 313 -21.12 -27.44 -9.84
CA TYR A 313 -21.83 -28.35 -10.74
C TYR A 313 -20.91 -28.83 -11.84
N ASP A 314 -21.09 -30.07 -12.24
CA ASP A 314 -20.65 -30.54 -13.54
C ASP A 314 -21.70 -30.15 -14.59
N VAL A 315 -21.27 -29.40 -15.60
CA VAL A 315 -22.18 -28.78 -16.58
C VAL A 315 -22.80 -29.83 -17.50
N ALA A 316 -22.05 -30.88 -17.85
CA ALA A 316 -22.49 -31.91 -18.79
C ALA A 316 -23.54 -32.84 -18.17
N SER A 317 -23.30 -33.32 -16.95
CA SER A 317 -24.20 -34.23 -16.21
C SER A 317 -25.30 -33.49 -15.44
N ARG A 318 -25.13 -32.19 -15.18
CA ARG A 318 -25.95 -31.36 -14.27
C ARG A 318 -25.94 -31.83 -12.82
N GLU A 319 -24.96 -32.63 -12.44
CA GLU A 319 -24.80 -33.11 -11.07
C GLU A 319 -24.11 -32.05 -10.18
N LEU A 320 -24.57 -31.91 -8.95
CA LEU A 320 -23.89 -31.14 -7.91
C LEU A 320 -22.70 -31.95 -7.38
N ILE A 321 -21.49 -31.53 -7.75
CA ILE A 321 -20.24 -32.21 -7.41
C ILE A 321 -19.77 -31.88 -6.00
N ALA A 322 -19.95 -30.62 -5.58
CA ALA A 322 -19.55 -30.19 -4.25
C ALA A 322 -20.46 -29.07 -3.74
N GLU A 323 -20.77 -29.13 -2.46
CA GLU A 323 -21.50 -28.09 -1.75
C GLU A 323 -20.78 -27.75 -0.45
N LYS A 324 -20.67 -26.45 -0.18
CA LYS A 324 -20.28 -25.91 1.11
C LYS A 324 -21.43 -25.09 1.65
N LEU A 325 -21.96 -25.53 2.79
CA LEU A 325 -23.02 -24.81 3.48
C LEU A 325 -22.46 -23.52 4.12
N PRO A 326 -23.15 -22.38 4.00
CA PRO A 326 -22.77 -21.12 4.66
C PRO A 326 -22.60 -21.25 6.18
N GLU A 327 -23.29 -22.20 6.79
CA GLU A 327 -23.24 -22.48 8.22
C GLU A 327 -22.08 -23.40 8.64
N GLU A 328 -21.35 -23.99 7.70
CA GLU A 328 -20.25 -24.94 7.97
C GLU A 328 -18.90 -24.39 7.47
N PRO A 329 -18.25 -23.50 8.24
CA PRO A 329 -16.99 -22.92 7.82
C PRO A 329 -15.87 -23.96 7.93
N ASN A 330 -15.14 -24.16 6.83
CA ASN A 330 -13.77 -24.62 6.92
C ASN A 330 -12.98 -23.58 7.73
N TYR A 331 -12.23 -24.02 8.75
CA TYR A 331 -11.53 -23.13 9.68
C TYR A 331 -10.54 -22.19 8.96
N LEU A 332 -9.72 -22.72 8.05
CA LEU A 332 -8.68 -21.92 7.38
C LEU A 332 -9.28 -20.92 6.39
N GLU A 333 -10.23 -21.37 5.59
CA GLU A 333 -10.99 -20.51 4.69
C GLU A 333 -11.77 -19.44 5.47
N GLY A 334 -12.35 -19.79 6.63
CA GLY A 334 -13.06 -18.86 7.51
C GLY A 334 -12.16 -17.79 8.12
N VAL A 335 -10.91 -18.14 8.49
CA VAL A 335 -9.91 -17.16 8.94
C VAL A 335 -9.55 -16.20 7.82
N GLU A 336 -9.29 -16.71 6.61
CA GLU A 336 -8.95 -15.88 5.44
C GLU A 336 -10.08 -14.92 5.09
N ALA A 337 -11.31 -15.43 5.03
CA ALA A 337 -12.51 -14.65 4.79
C ALA A 337 -12.75 -13.58 5.87
N THR A 338 -12.55 -13.91 7.14
CA THR A 338 -12.66 -12.95 8.26
C THR A 338 -11.63 -11.83 8.13
N VAL A 339 -10.38 -12.18 7.81
CA VAL A 339 -9.31 -11.18 7.61
C VAL A 339 -9.65 -10.23 6.46
N ARG A 340 -10.16 -10.77 5.34
CA ARG A 340 -10.61 -9.95 4.20
C ARG A 340 -11.78 -9.05 4.57
N ALA A 341 -12.86 -9.61 5.11
CA ALA A 341 -14.05 -8.84 5.49
C ALA A 341 -13.69 -7.70 6.46
N LEU A 342 -12.84 -7.97 7.46
CA LEU A 342 -12.40 -6.95 8.40
C LEU A 342 -11.53 -5.86 7.78
N HIS A 343 -10.71 -6.17 6.77
CA HIS A 343 -9.83 -5.19 6.13
C HIS A 343 -10.58 -4.35 5.09
N PHE A 344 -11.42 -4.97 4.26
CA PHE A 344 -12.17 -4.28 3.21
C PHE A 344 -13.42 -3.57 3.74
N GLY A 345 -13.98 -4.01 4.87
CA GLY A 345 -15.13 -3.36 5.51
C GLY A 345 -16.44 -3.48 4.70
N ASP A 346 -16.53 -4.49 3.85
CA ASP A 346 -17.60 -4.75 2.88
C ASP A 346 -18.82 -5.49 3.46
N TRP A 347 -18.79 -5.87 4.74
CA TRP A 347 -19.85 -6.65 5.40
C TRP A 347 -20.97 -5.82 6.06
N GLY A 348 -20.80 -4.50 6.20
CA GLY A 348 -21.74 -3.62 6.90
C GLY A 348 -22.36 -2.53 6.01
N GLY A 349 -22.19 -2.64 4.69
CA GLY A 349 -22.65 -1.65 3.72
C GLY A 349 -22.06 -0.25 3.91
N TYR A 350 -22.70 0.75 3.31
CA TYR A 350 -22.24 2.14 3.31
C TYR A 350 -22.06 2.77 4.70
N PRO A 351 -22.95 2.57 5.69
CA PRO A 351 -22.75 3.13 7.01
C PRO A 351 -21.42 2.68 7.64
N LEU A 352 -21.07 1.39 7.50
CA LEU A 352 -19.80 0.87 8.00
C LEU A 352 -18.60 1.41 7.22
N LYS A 353 -18.68 1.46 5.88
CA LYS A 353 -17.64 2.08 5.04
C LYS A 353 -17.34 3.51 5.51
N MET A 354 -18.37 4.30 5.82
CA MET A 354 -18.20 5.67 6.31
C MET A 354 -17.63 5.75 7.73
N VAL A 355 -17.98 4.82 8.62
CA VAL A 355 -17.33 4.71 9.93
C VAL A 355 -15.84 4.40 9.75
N TYR A 356 -15.48 3.47 8.87
CA TYR A 356 -14.09 3.12 8.57
C TYR A 356 -13.33 4.31 7.95
N PHE A 357 -13.97 5.04 7.02
CA PHE A 357 -13.44 6.26 6.43
C PHE A 357 -13.08 7.30 7.51
N ILE A 358 -13.99 7.56 8.44
CA ILE A 358 -13.77 8.51 9.55
C ILE A 358 -12.65 8.02 10.47
N LEU A 359 -12.62 6.72 10.81
CA LEU A 359 -11.59 6.13 11.66
C LEU A 359 -10.20 6.15 10.99
N ALA A 360 -10.13 6.02 9.67
CA ALA A 360 -8.90 6.18 8.89
C ALA A 360 -8.38 7.63 8.96
N LEU A 361 -9.27 8.63 8.84
CA LEU A 361 -8.92 10.05 9.02
C LEU A 361 -8.51 10.38 10.47
N ILE A 362 -9.17 9.78 11.47
CA ILE A 362 -8.75 9.88 12.87
C ILE A 362 -7.35 9.30 13.04
N THR A 363 -7.04 8.18 12.39
CA THR A 363 -5.71 7.58 12.43
C THR A 363 -4.66 8.49 11.78
N CYS A 364 -4.98 9.14 10.66
CA CYS A 364 -4.16 10.19 10.06
C CYS A 364 -3.86 11.33 11.06
N PHE A 365 -4.86 11.77 11.82
CA PHE A 365 -4.69 12.77 12.89
C PHE A 365 -3.78 12.26 14.02
N VAL A 366 -3.96 11.00 14.46
CA VAL A 366 -3.13 10.38 15.51
C VAL A 366 -1.65 10.34 15.08
N ILE A 367 -1.38 10.00 13.81
CA ILE A 367 -0.01 10.00 13.25
C ILE A 367 0.58 11.41 13.24
N ILE A 368 -0.15 12.40 12.71
CA ILE A 368 0.31 13.81 12.68
C ILE A 368 0.57 14.31 14.11
N SER A 369 -0.39 14.12 15.01
CA SER A 369 -0.27 14.60 16.40
C SER A 369 0.90 13.93 17.14
N GLY A 370 1.15 12.64 16.90
CA GLY A 370 2.31 11.93 17.45
C GLY A 370 3.65 12.55 17.05
N VAL A 371 3.81 12.84 15.75
CA VAL A 371 5.02 13.52 15.22
C VAL A 371 5.13 14.94 15.78
N LEU A 372 4.03 15.70 15.90
CA LEU A 372 4.05 17.05 16.46
C LEU A 372 4.43 17.06 17.95
N ILE A 373 3.96 16.09 18.74
CA ILE A 373 4.36 15.91 20.14
C ILE A 373 5.86 15.57 20.22
N TRP A 374 6.33 14.66 19.35
CA TRP A 374 7.72 14.27 19.23
C TRP A 374 8.65 15.45 18.92
N LEU A 375 8.25 16.31 17.99
CA LEU A 375 8.97 17.54 17.62
C LEU A 375 9.05 18.50 18.81
N ASN A 376 7.93 18.76 19.47
CA ASN A 376 7.87 19.67 20.61
C ASN A 376 8.73 19.19 21.80
N ALA A 377 8.80 17.87 22.02
CA ALA A 377 9.66 17.30 23.05
C ALA A 377 11.16 17.52 22.77
N ARG A 378 11.54 17.65 21.50
CA ARG A 378 12.92 17.79 21.01
C ARG A 378 13.34 19.22 20.71
N GLU A 379 12.48 20.18 20.98
CA GLU A 379 12.76 21.61 20.82
C GLU A 379 13.31 22.24 22.11
N LYS A 380 13.53 21.44 23.16
CA LYS A 380 14.08 21.90 24.45
C LYS A 380 15.54 22.37 24.29
N LYS A 381 15.92 23.39 25.07
CA LYS A 381 17.31 23.92 25.12
C LYS A 381 18.37 22.89 25.53
N THR A 382 17.97 21.81 26.19
CA THR A 382 18.86 20.69 26.58
C THR A 382 19.28 19.81 25.41
N ILE A 383 18.64 19.95 24.25
CA ILE A 383 18.97 19.20 23.04
C ILE A 383 19.96 20.05 22.21
N PRO A 384 21.08 19.46 21.73
CA PRO A 384 22.08 20.18 20.93
C PRO A 384 21.49 20.89 19.70
N ALA A 385 22.07 22.01 19.29
CA ALA A 385 21.58 22.80 18.16
C ALA A 385 21.54 21.98 16.85
N SER A 386 22.55 21.13 16.62
CA SER A 386 22.63 20.21 15.48
C SER A 386 21.42 19.26 15.39
N GLN A 387 21.05 18.64 16.52
CA GLN A 387 19.91 17.72 16.60
C GLN A 387 18.59 18.46 16.43
N ARG A 388 18.44 19.65 17.01
CA ARG A 388 17.24 20.50 16.82
C ARG A 388 17.04 20.87 15.35
N LEU A 389 18.11 21.24 14.64
CA LEU A 389 18.06 21.50 13.21
C LEU A 389 17.63 20.28 12.40
N PHE A 390 18.16 19.10 12.71
CA PHE A 390 17.75 17.84 12.09
C PHE A 390 16.27 17.55 12.35
N ASN A 391 15.83 17.62 13.60
CA ASN A 391 14.44 17.37 13.98
C ASN A 391 13.46 18.34 13.30
N ARG A 392 13.81 19.63 13.20
CA ARG A 392 13.03 20.62 12.44
C ARG A 392 12.96 20.27 10.96
N LYS A 393 14.06 19.83 10.33
CA LYS A 393 14.07 19.39 8.92
C LYS A 393 13.14 18.19 8.70
N VAL A 394 13.20 17.19 9.58
CA VAL A 394 12.31 16.01 9.54
C VAL A 394 10.85 16.44 9.70
N GLY A 395 10.55 17.30 10.68
CA GLY A 395 9.20 17.81 10.90
C GLY A 395 8.63 18.59 9.72
N HIS A 396 9.44 19.44 9.09
CA HIS A 396 9.02 20.18 7.90
C HIS A 396 8.80 19.26 6.69
N SER A 397 9.63 18.23 6.50
CA SER A 397 9.41 17.20 5.47
C SER A 397 8.13 16.43 5.70
N PHE A 398 7.94 15.90 6.91
CA PHE A 398 6.75 15.14 7.26
C PHE A 398 5.47 15.94 7.05
N ILE A 399 5.38 17.16 7.60
CA ILE A 399 4.18 17.99 7.46
C ILE A 399 3.96 18.41 6.00
N ALA A 400 5.02 18.71 5.23
CA ALA A 400 4.88 19.04 3.82
C ALA A 400 4.33 17.86 3.01
N ILE A 401 4.86 16.64 3.19
CA ILE A 401 4.40 15.45 2.46
C ILE A 401 2.95 15.12 2.84
N CYS A 402 2.69 14.94 4.14
CA CYS A 402 1.39 14.48 4.61
C CYS A 402 0.28 15.51 4.38
N MET A 403 0.54 16.81 4.59
CA MET A 403 -0.51 17.81 4.40
C MET A 403 -0.77 18.14 2.93
N SER A 404 0.21 17.95 2.04
CA SER A 404 0.03 18.24 0.60
C SER A 404 -0.86 17.21 -0.09
N ILE A 405 -0.95 15.97 0.41
CA ILE A 405 -1.78 14.93 -0.22
C ILE A 405 -3.26 15.34 -0.29
N TYR A 406 -3.75 16.11 0.69
CA TYR A 406 -5.14 16.55 0.73
C TYR A 406 -5.53 17.43 -0.47
N PRO A 407 -4.89 18.60 -0.72
CA PRO A 407 -5.17 19.39 -1.91
C PRO A 407 -4.77 18.69 -3.22
N VAL A 408 -3.75 17.84 -3.22
CA VAL A 408 -3.32 17.11 -4.43
C VAL A 408 -4.36 16.09 -4.85
N THR A 409 -4.95 15.36 -3.90
CA THR A 409 -6.04 14.42 -4.18
C THR A 409 -7.27 15.16 -4.68
N ALA A 410 -7.62 16.29 -4.05
CA ALA A 410 -8.74 17.13 -4.50
C ALA A 410 -8.54 17.63 -5.94
N PHE A 411 -7.33 18.11 -6.24
CA PHE A 411 -6.96 18.55 -7.58
C PHE A 411 -7.01 17.39 -8.60
N ALA A 412 -6.47 16.23 -8.25
CA ALA A 412 -6.48 15.06 -9.13
C ALA A 412 -7.91 14.57 -9.41
N MET A 413 -8.82 14.63 -8.44
CA MET A 413 -10.24 14.32 -8.67
C MET A 413 -10.93 15.31 -9.60
N ILE A 414 -10.63 16.62 -9.49
CA ILE A 414 -11.11 17.62 -10.44
C ILE A 414 -10.60 17.31 -11.84
N VAL A 415 -9.29 17.03 -11.99
CA VAL A 415 -8.69 16.66 -13.27
C VAL A 415 -9.36 15.41 -13.82
N ALA A 416 -9.52 14.36 -13.01
CA ALA A 416 -10.18 13.13 -13.39
C ALA A 416 -11.58 13.40 -13.97
N ARG A 417 -12.40 14.22 -13.28
CA ARG A 417 -13.74 14.55 -13.79
C ARG A 417 -13.75 15.38 -15.07
N MET A 418 -12.70 16.16 -15.31
CA MET A 418 -12.53 16.98 -16.52
C MET A 418 -12.00 16.19 -17.72
N LEU A 419 -11.43 15.00 -17.53
CA LEU A 419 -10.88 14.20 -18.62
C LEU A 419 -12.00 13.56 -19.45
N PRO A 420 -12.13 13.91 -20.74
CA PRO A 420 -13.14 13.34 -21.61
C PRO A 420 -12.83 11.86 -21.90
N ARG A 421 -13.87 11.07 -22.22
CA ARG A 421 -13.75 9.64 -22.53
C ARG A 421 -12.85 9.36 -23.75
N SER A 422 -12.68 10.33 -24.64
CA SER A 422 -11.73 10.22 -25.78
C SER A 422 -10.26 10.11 -25.37
N MET A 423 -9.92 10.43 -24.12
CA MET A 423 -8.55 10.38 -23.58
C MET A 423 -8.31 9.18 -22.65
N ASP A 424 -9.23 8.22 -22.63
CA ASP A 424 -9.22 7.10 -21.70
C ASP A 424 -7.94 6.24 -21.81
N VAL A 425 -7.42 6.02 -23.02
CA VAL A 425 -6.13 5.34 -23.28
C VAL A 425 -4.93 6.02 -22.57
N SER A 426 -4.95 7.36 -22.45
CA SER A 426 -3.88 8.15 -21.81
C SER A 426 -4.20 8.54 -20.36
N ARG A 427 -5.35 8.10 -19.84
CA ARG A 427 -5.91 8.57 -18.56
C ARG A 427 -4.98 8.27 -17.38
N GLN A 428 -4.42 7.06 -17.34
CA GLN A 428 -3.44 6.68 -16.31
C GLN A 428 -2.27 7.65 -16.25
N SER A 429 -1.63 7.93 -17.39
CA SER A 429 -0.48 8.84 -17.47
C SER A 429 -0.84 10.27 -17.05
N LEU A 430 -2.03 10.74 -17.45
CA LEU A 430 -2.52 12.07 -17.09
C LEU A 430 -2.83 12.19 -15.60
N LEU A 431 -3.43 11.17 -15.01
CA LEU A 431 -3.67 11.12 -13.56
C LEU A 431 -2.36 10.99 -12.78
N TYR A 432 -1.37 10.25 -13.29
CA TYR A 432 -0.05 10.17 -12.66
C TYR A 432 0.67 11.51 -12.70
N LEU A 433 0.59 12.24 -13.81
CA LEU A 433 1.10 13.60 -13.93
C LEU A 433 0.39 14.54 -12.93
N ALA A 434 -0.94 14.50 -12.90
CA ALA A 434 -1.76 15.34 -12.02
C ALA A 434 -1.55 15.04 -10.54
N PHE A 435 -1.30 13.79 -10.16
CA PHE A 435 -1.13 13.39 -8.77
C PHE A 435 0.33 13.47 -8.32
N PHE A 436 1.25 12.78 -8.99
CA PHE A 436 2.64 12.66 -8.52
C PHE A 436 3.48 13.89 -8.82
N ILE A 437 3.41 14.44 -10.04
CA ILE A 437 4.26 15.60 -10.39
C ILE A 437 3.78 16.86 -9.69
N VAL A 438 2.47 17.15 -9.72
CA VAL A 438 1.90 18.25 -8.93
C VAL A 438 2.13 18.01 -7.44
N GLY A 439 1.97 16.77 -6.97
CA GLY A 439 2.25 16.39 -5.59
C GLY A 439 3.69 16.69 -5.15
N ILE A 440 4.68 16.37 -5.99
CA ILE A 440 6.09 16.69 -5.75
C ILE A 440 6.29 18.21 -5.71
N ILE A 441 5.75 18.95 -6.68
CA ILE A 441 5.89 20.41 -6.75
C ILE A 441 5.30 21.07 -5.48
N VAL A 442 4.07 20.71 -5.12
CA VAL A 442 3.37 21.24 -3.94
C VAL A 442 4.12 20.87 -2.65
N THR A 443 4.57 19.63 -2.53
CA THR A 443 5.35 19.16 -1.38
C THR A 443 6.68 19.91 -1.26
N LEU A 444 7.43 20.07 -2.35
CA LEU A 444 8.70 20.80 -2.36
C LEU A 444 8.48 22.27 -2.01
N PHE A 445 7.46 22.92 -2.60
CA PHE A 445 7.09 24.29 -2.27
C PHE A 445 6.90 24.48 -0.77
N PHE A 446 6.04 23.67 -0.14
CA PHE A 446 5.79 23.76 1.30
C PHE A 446 6.99 23.34 2.15
N ARG A 447 7.78 22.37 1.68
CA ARG A 447 9.00 21.94 2.36
C ARG A 447 10.02 23.07 2.47
N PHE A 448 10.16 23.89 1.42
CA PHE A 448 11.12 25.00 1.41
C PHE A 448 10.62 26.24 2.15
N LYS A 449 9.31 26.38 2.43
CA LYS A 449 8.80 27.43 3.34
C LYS A 449 9.26 27.26 4.78
N ARG A 450 9.64 26.03 5.19
CA ARG A 450 10.18 25.71 6.54
C ARG A 450 9.30 26.26 7.68
N ASN A 451 7.99 26.22 7.50
CA ASN A 451 7.04 26.78 8.46
C ASN A 451 5.78 25.91 8.52
N ASN A 452 5.67 25.09 9.57
CA ASN A 452 4.53 24.18 9.75
C ASN A 452 3.19 24.92 9.84
N TYR A 453 3.14 26.11 10.45
CA TYR A 453 1.90 26.90 10.49
C TYR A 453 1.47 27.32 9.08
N PHE A 454 2.42 27.83 8.28
CA PHE A 454 2.15 28.21 6.90
C PHE A 454 1.68 27.00 6.10
N THR A 455 2.44 25.89 6.14
CA THR A 455 2.12 24.67 5.42
C THR A 455 0.72 24.18 5.78
N THR A 456 0.44 23.91 7.06
CA THR A 456 -0.86 23.42 7.51
C THR A 456 -2.00 24.37 7.13
N LYS A 457 -1.82 25.70 7.29
CA LYS A 457 -2.87 26.66 6.95
C LYS A 457 -3.20 26.62 5.46
N TYR A 458 -2.19 26.72 4.60
CA TYR A 458 -2.42 26.87 3.18
C TYR A 458 -2.78 25.56 2.48
N THR A 459 -2.32 24.40 2.96
CA THR A 459 -2.78 23.10 2.45
C THR A 459 -4.22 22.80 2.85
N LEU A 460 -4.64 23.16 4.07
CA LEU A 460 -6.04 23.04 4.48
C LEU A 460 -6.93 24.00 3.70
N LEU A 461 -6.48 25.24 3.47
CA LEU A 461 -7.22 26.21 2.70
C LEU A 461 -7.37 25.78 1.24
N SER A 462 -6.26 25.46 0.57
CA SER A 462 -6.31 25.02 -0.83
C SER A 462 -7.09 23.72 -0.97
N GLY A 463 -6.92 22.76 -0.05
CA GLY A 463 -7.65 21.51 -0.07
C GLY A 463 -9.14 21.69 0.18
N ALA A 464 -9.56 22.61 1.04
CA ALA A 464 -10.96 22.92 1.24
C ALA A 464 -11.59 23.65 0.04
N VAL A 465 -10.86 24.58 -0.57
CA VAL A 465 -11.34 25.28 -1.78
C VAL A 465 -11.49 24.30 -2.93
N LEU A 466 -10.46 23.48 -3.20
CA LEU A 466 -10.52 22.45 -4.24
C LEU A 466 -11.57 21.39 -3.91
N GLY A 467 -11.69 20.97 -2.65
CA GLY A 467 -12.70 20.00 -2.22
C GLY A 467 -14.13 20.49 -2.42
N LEU A 468 -14.42 21.77 -2.19
CA LEU A 468 -15.73 22.36 -2.50
C LEU A 468 -15.96 22.54 -4.02
N LEU A 469 -14.90 22.60 -4.82
CA LEU A 469 -15.02 22.66 -6.28
C LEU A 469 -15.38 21.31 -6.90
N ILE A 470 -15.05 20.18 -6.27
CA ILE A 470 -15.37 18.83 -6.77
C ILE A 470 -16.87 18.65 -7.12
N PRO A 471 -17.82 18.88 -6.20
CA PRO A 471 -19.25 18.74 -6.51
C PRO A 471 -19.74 19.76 -7.55
N ILE A 472 -19.11 20.95 -7.60
CA ILE A 472 -19.44 21.99 -8.59
C ILE A 472 -19.00 21.53 -9.99
N VAL A 473 -17.77 21.04 -10.12
CA VAL A 473 -17.23 20.51 -11.37
C VAL A 473 -18.06 19.30 -11.83
N ASN A 474 -18.42 18.40 -10.91
CA ASN A 474 -19.29 17.26 -11.21
C ASN A 474 -20.63 17.73 -11.79
N GLY A 475 -21.34 18.61 -11.08
CA GLY A 475 -22.63 19.15 -11.51
C GLY A 475 -22.57 19.91 -12.84
N LEU A 476 -21.49 20.64 -13.11
CA LEU A 476 -21.31 21.38 -14.37
C LEU A 476 -20.99 20.47 -15.56
N ILE A 477 -20.23 19.40 -15.37
CA ILE A 477 -19.76 18.54 -16.46
C ILE A 477 -20.81 17.48 -16.83
N SER A 478 -21.42 16.82 -15.83
CA SER A 478 -22.37 15.73 -16.10
C SER A 478 -23.83 16.07 -15.83
N GLY A 479 -24.11 17.21 -15.21
CA GLY A 479 -25.45 17.50 -14.70
C GLY A 479 -25.83 16.75 -13.42
N ASN A 480 -24.94 15.89 -12.90
CA ASN A 480 -25.15 15.13 -11.67
C ASN A 480 -24.82 15.99 -10.45
N TRP A 481 -25.69 16.94 -10.14
CA TRP A 481 -25.62 17.66 -8.87
C TRP A 481 -25.94 16.73 -7.70
N VAL A 482 -25.45 17.06 -6.50
CA VAL A 482 -25.69 16.28 -5.26
C VAL A 482 -27.18 16.00 -5.05
N TRP A 483 -28.04 17.01 -5.20
CA TRP A 483 -29.48 16.85 -5.08
C TRP A 483 -30.09 16.02 -6.21
N THR A 484 -29.59 16.17 -7.45
CA THR A 484 -30.03 15.36 -8.60
C THR A 484 -29.77 13.87 -8.35
N MET A 485 -28.55 13.52 -7.94
CA MET A 485 -28.18 12.13 -7.63
C MET A 485 -29.05 11.55 -6.51
N ILE A 486 -29.28 12.30 -5.43
CA ILE A 486 -30.18 11.87 -4.33
C ILE A 486 -31.61 11.65 -4.85
N THR A 487 -32.16 12.55 -5.66
CA THR A 487 -33.51 12.39 -6.22
C THR A 487 -33.63 11.22 -7.20
N GLN A 488 -32.52 10.79 -7.81
CA GLN A 488 -32.44 9.65 -8.72
C GLN A 488 -32.06 8.34 -8.00
N ASN A 489 -32.10 8.31 -6.66
CA ASN A 489 -31.72 7.17 -5.84
C ASN A 489 -30.24 6.73 -5.98
N GLN A 490 -29.35 7.64 -6.41
CA GLN A 490 -27.91 7.42 -6.54
C GLN A 490 -27.15 7.96 -5.33
N VAL A 491 -27.59 7.56 -4.13
CA VAL A 491 -27.04 8.06 -2.86
C VAL A 491 -25.56 7.70 -2.70
N GLU A 492 -25.15 6.56 -3.25
CA GLU A 492 -23.79 6.03 -3.20
C GLU A 492 -22.80 6.95 -3.92
N ILE A 493 -23.17 7.44 -5.10
CA ILE A 493 -22.36 8.38 -5.88
C ILE A 493 -22.39 9.77 -5.23
N ALA A 494 -23.56 10.19 -4.73
CA ALA A 494 -23.70 11.46 -4.01
C ALA A 494 -22.83 11.52 -2.74
N LEU A 495 -22.53 10.37 -2.14
CA LEU A 495 -21.67 10.26 -0.96
C LEU A 495 -20.25 10.76 -1.22
N VAL A 496 -19.74 10.63 -2.44
CA VAL A 496 -18.42 11.14 -2.83
C VAL A 496 -18.39 12.66 -2.68
N ASP A 497 -19.38 13.34 -3.25
CA ASP A 497 -19.53 14.80 -3.16
C ASP A 497 -19.79 15.25 -1.71
N LEU A 498 -20.68 14.57 -0.98
CA LEU A 498 -20.96 14.86 0.43
C LEU A 498 -19.73 14.70 1.32
N THR A 499 -18.89 13.70 1.06
CA THR A 499 -17.64 13.47 1.79
C THR A 499 -16.68 14.65 1.60
N TRP A 500 -16.50 15.13 0.37
CA TRP A 500 -15.66 16.29 0.09
C TRP A 500 -16.21 17.59 0.67
N ILE A 501 -17.53 17.80 0.64
CA ILE A 501 -18.19 18.93 1.31
C ILE A 501 -17.93 18.87 2.83
N GLY A 502 -18.12 17.71 3.44
CA GLY A 502 -17.90 17.49 4.87
C GLY A 502 -16.45 17.76 5.28
N MET A 503 -15.48 17.14 4.58
CA MET A 503 -14.05 17.33 4.83
C MET A 503 -13.63 18.80 4.65
N SER A 504 -14.10 19.45 3.58
CA SER A 504 -13.79 20.86 3.31
C SER A 504 -14.38 21.79 4.35
N THR A 505 -15.61 21.53 4.81
CA THR A 505 -16.25 22.29 5.89
C THR A 505 -15.49 22.16 7.20
N ILE A 506 -15.06 20.94 7.56
CA ILE A 506 -14.23 20.70 8.76
C ILE A 506 -12.88 21.41 8.63
N ALA A 507 -12.25 21.39 7.45
CA ALA A 507 -10.99 22.08 7.19
C ALA A 507 -11.14 23.60 7.33
N LEU A 508 -12.19 24.21 6.74
CA LEU A 508 -12.50 25.64 6.90
C LEU A 508 -12.79 26.01 8.35
N PHE A 509 -13.58 25.20 9.06
CA PHE A 509 -13.82 25.39 10.49
C PHE A 509 -12.51 25.35 11.29
N THR A 510 -11.64 24.38 10.99
CA THR A 510 -10.34 24.24 11.63
C THR A 510 -9.45 25.48 11.39
N LEU A 511 -9.49 26.06 10.19
CA LEU A 511 -8.75 27.28 9.87
C LEU A 511 -9.17 28.47 10.74
N THR A 512 -10.45 28.57 11.15
CA THR A 512 -10.90 29.63 12.07
C THR A 512 -10.31 29.48 13.48
N LYS A 513 -9.86 28.28 13.86
CA LYS A 513 -9.30 27.96 15.18
C LYS A 513 -7.77 27.95 15.19
N ILE A 514 -7.12 27.89 14.02
CA ILE A 514 -5.66 27.86 13.89
C ILE A 514 -5.07 29.25 14.23
N LYS A 515 -4.41 29.33 15.39
CA LYS A 515 -3.69 30.54 15.82
C LYS A 515 -2.24 30.54 15.32
N LYS A 516 -1.80 31.68 14.79
CA LYS A 516 -0.37 31.89 14.47
C LYS A 516 0.42 31.84 15.76
N ARG A 517 1.33 30.89 15.88
CA ARG A 517 2.28 30.85 17.00
C ARG A 517 3.41 31.82 16.74
N GLU A 518 3.98 32.34 17.82
CA GLU A 518 5.24 33.06 17.77
C GLU A 518 6.32 32.19 17.12
N PRO A 519 7.25 32.81 16.36
CA PRO A 519 8.36 32.08 15.77
C PRO A 519 9.14 31.34 16.85
N LEU A 520 9.56 30.11 16.53
CA LEU A 520 10.36 29.31 17.45
C LEU A 520 11.66 30.05 17.78
N SER A 521 11.96 30.20 19.07
CA SER A 521 13.24 30.72 19.57
C SER A 521 14.10 29.57 20.15
N PRO A 522 15.40 29.49 19.83
CA PRO A 522 16.12 30.25 18.80
C PRO A 522 15.60 30.04 17.37
N THR A 523 15.75 31.06 16.54
CA THR A 523 15.43 31.03 15.10
C THR A 523 16.31 30.02 14.35
N HIS A 524 16.01 29.73 13.09
CA HIS A 524 16.82 28.80 12.31
C HIS A 524 18.25 29.30 12.11
N GLU A 525 18.43 30.60 11.89
CA GLU A 525 19.74 31.24 11.73
C GLU A 525 20.53 31.23 13.04
N GLU A 526 19.88 31.55 14.15
CA GLU A 526 20.48 31.45 15.48
C GLU A 526 20.93 30.02 15.81
N LEU A 527 20.13 29.01 15.45
CA LEU A 527 20.53 27.61 15.63
C LEU A 527 21.73 27.22 14.76
N LEU A 528 21.85 27.76 13.54
CA LEU A 528 23.02 27.52 12.70
C LEU A 528 24.28 28.18 13.29
N ALA A 529 24.14 29.38 13.87
CA ALA A 529 25.22 30.03 14.61
C ALA A 529 25.64 29.19 15.83
N GLN A 530 24.68 28.78 16.66
CA GLN A 530 24.91 27.89 17.81
C GLN A 530 25.56 26.57 17.40
N GLN A 531 25.12 25.95 16.30
CA GLN A 531 25.74 24.73 15.80
C GLN A 531 27.21 24.95 15.41
N LYS A 532 27.55 26.09 14.80
CA LYS A 532 28.94 26.41 14.46
C LYS A 532 29.79 26.62 15.72
N GLU A 533 29.26 27.29 16.72
CA GLU A 533 29.93 27.48 18.02
C GLU A 533 30.13 26.14 18.76
N GLU A 534 29.08 25.31 18.86
CA GLU A 534 29.15 23.96 19.42
C GLU A 534 30.23 23.12 18.72
N PHE A 535 30.23 23.11 17.39
CA PHE A 535 31.21 22.35 16.60
C PHE A 535 32.65 22.85 16.79
N THR A 536 32.85 24.17 16.87
CA THR A 536 34.17 24.77 17.13
C THR A 536 34.68 24.39 18.53
N THR A 537 33.78 24.32 19.51
CA THR A 537 34.09 23.96 20.91
C THR A 537 34.38 22.46 21.07
N GLU A 538 33.66 21.58 20.36
CA GLU A 538 33.94 20.14 20.30
C GLU A 538 35.28 19.83 19.64
N LEU A 539 35.64 20.54 18.55
CA LEU A 539 36.95 20.43 17.89
C LEU A 539 38.12 20.75 18.81
N THR A 540 37.93 21.67 19.76
CA THR A 540 38.94 21.99 20.78
C THR A 540 38.95 21.02 21.97
N SER A 541 37.97 20.12 22.12
CA SER A 541 37.79 19.32 23.34
C SER A 541 37.73 17.79 23.20
N GLN A 542 37.59 17.21 22.00
CA GLN A 542 37.38 15.75 21.90
C GLN A 542 38.55 14.95 21.32
N THR A 543 39.17 14.16 22.20
CA THR A 543 39.36 12.70 22.02
C THR A 543 38.00 12.01 22.20
N GLU A 544 37.71 10.98 21.38
CA GLU A 544 36.49 10.14 21.30
C GLU A 544 35.43 10.48 20.22
N THR A 545 35.79 10.39 18.93
CA THR A 545 34.83 10.44 17.78
C THR A 545 34.51 9.08 17.14
N GLU A 546 35.02 7.97 17.66
CA GLU A 546 35.02 6.69 16.92
C GLU A 546 33.63 6.03 16.73
N LYS A 547 32.68 6.26 17.65
CA LYS A 547 31.36 5.59 17.66
C LYS A 547 30.36 6.09 16.60
N PRO A 548 30.09 7.38 16.41
CA PRO A 548 29.09 7.86 15.46
C PRO A 548 29.39 7.50 13.99
N MET A 549 30.66 7.42 13.60
CA MET A 549 31.04 7.10 12.22
C MET A 549 30.78 5.64 11.83
N LYS A 550 30.95 4.70 12.76
CA LYS A 550 30.68 3.27 12.53
C LYS A 550 29.20 3.00 12.22
N TYR A 551 28.28 3.66 12.93
CA TYR A 551 26.84 3.53 12.64
C TYR A 551 26.47 4.05 11.26
N LYS A 552 27.06 5.17 10.83
CA LYS A 552 26.84 5.72 9.49
C LYS A 552 27.31 4.77 8.39
N ILE A 553 28.48 4.16 8.57
CA ILE A 553 29.05 3.19 7.64
C ILE A 553 28.20 1.92 7.60
N ALA A 554 27.77 1.41 8.77
CA ALA A 554 26.87 0.27 8.86
C ALA A 554 25.55 0.50 8.09
N ILE A 555 24.90 1.64 8.31
CA ILE A 555 23.65 2.00 7.61
C ILE A 555 23.86 2.08 6.08
N LEU A 556 24.98 2.64 5.63
CA LEU A 556 25.28 2.74 4.20
C LEU A 556 25.57 1.37 3.57
N TRP A 557 26.23 0.47 4.30
CA TRP A 557 26.38 -0.93 3.91
C TRP A 557 25.03 -1.64 3.79
N LEU A 558 24.16 -1.48 4.78
CA LEU A 558 22.82 -2.04 4.77
C LEU A 558 21.99 -1.51 3.59
N ALA A 559 22.04 -0.20 3.35
CA ALA A 559 21.38 0.43 2.21
C ALA A 559 21.89 -0.13 0.88
N SER A 560 23.20 -0.39 0.77
CA SER A 560 23.80 -1.01 -0.41
C SER A 560 23.35 -2.46 -0.60
N ALA A 561 23.26 -3.24 0.48
CA ALA A 561 22.76 -4.61 0.44
C ALA A 561 21.30 -4.66 -0.04
N ILE A 562 20.44 -3.80 0.54
CA ILE A 562 19.03 -3.66 0.14
C ILE A 562 18.94 -3.24 -1.33
N GLY A 563 19.72 -2.24 -1.75
CA GLY A 563 19.69 -1.76 -3.12
C GLY A 563 20.09 -2.82 -4.15
N TYR A 564 21.04 -3.70 -3.82
CA TYR A 564 21.34 -4.87 -4.67
C TYR A 564 20.25 -5.92 -4.68
N ILE A 565 19.59 -6.20 -3.55
CA ILE A 565 18.44 -7.10 -3.54
C ILE A 565 17.33 -6.56 -4.45
N LEU A 566 17.04 -5.25 -4.34
CA LEU A 566 16.06 -4.59 -5.19
C LEU A 566 16.46 -4.68 -6.67
N HIS A 567 17.68 -4.25 -7.00
CA HIS A 567 18.21 -4.30 -8.37
C HIS A 567 18.20 -5.72 -8.95
N GLY A 568 18.67 -6.70 -8.19
CA GLY A 568 18.69 -8.10 -8.57
C GLY A 568 17.30 -8.67 -8.78
N MET A 569 16.31 -8.28 -7.97
CA MET A 569 14.91 -8.63 -8.23
C MET A 569 14.43 -8.06 -9.57
N TYR A 570 14.65 -6.76 -9.83
CA TYR A 570 14.25 -6.14 -11.11
C TYR A 570 14.92 -6.81 -12.31
N GLY A 571 16.23 -7.07 -12.25
CA GLY A 571 16.98 -7.71 -13.34
C GLY A 571 16.62 -9.19 -13.56
N LEU A 572 16.42 -9.96 -12.49
CA LEU A 572 16.05 -11.37 -12.59
C LEU A 572 14.63 -11.56 -13.17
N TYR A 573 13.68 -10.71 -12.80
CA TYR A 573 12.33 -10.79 -13.36
C TYR A 573 12.32 -10.48 -14.87
N GLY A 574 13.09 -9.49 -15.33
CA GLY A 574 13.21 -9.18 -16.76
C GLY A 574 13.89 -10.30 -17.56
N VAL A 575 15.03 -10.81 -17.06
CA VAL A 575 15.89 -11.75 -17.81
C VAL A 575 15.44 -13.20 -17.71
N TYR A 576 14.86 -13.64 -16.59
CA TYR A 576 14.53 -15.05 -16.38
C TYR A 576 13.03 -15.34 -16.31
N TYR A 577 12.17 -14.32 -16.13
CA TYR A 577 10.78 -14.58 -15.77
C TYR A 577 9.67 -13.78 -16.45
N ASN A 578 9.86 -12.62 -17.13
CA ASN A 578 8.76 -12.06 -17.95
C ASN A 578 8.93 -10.83 -18.89
N GLU A 579 10.11 -10.33 -19.29
CA GLU A 579 10.13 -9.27 -20.32
C GLU A 579 11.13 -9.55 -21.47
N THR A 580 10.59 -10.11 -22.56
CA THR A 580 11.07 -10.03 -23.95
C THR A 580 12.40 -10.67 -24.37
N MET A 581 13.23 -11.22 -23.47
CA MET A 581 14.42 -11.98 -23.86
C MET A 581 14.55 -13.30 -23.09
N VAL A 582 13.70 -14.26 -23.43
CA VAL A 582 14.00 -15.67 -23.15
C VAL A 582 15.12 -16.05 -24.14
N MET A 583 16.33 -16.31 -23.65
CA MET A 583 17.33 -16.99 -24.47
C MET A 583 16.76 -18.36 -24.85
N ASP A 584 16.96 -18.83 -26.08
CA ASP A 584 16.30 -20.03 -26.65
C ASP A 584 16.46 -21.33 -25.81
N ASP A 585 17.33 -21.34 -24.78
CA ASP A 585 17.59 -22.46 -23.85
C ASP A 585 17.36 -22.15 -22.35
N ALA A 586 16.66 -21.06 -21.99
CA ALA A 586 16.49 -20.66 -20.60
C ALA A 586 15.54 -21.60 -19.84
N THR A 587 16.08 -22.41 -18.92
CA THR A 587 15.35 -23.40 -18.11
C THR A 587 14.64 -22.82 -16.87
N GLY A 588 14.67 -21.50 -16.69
CA GLY A 588 14.21 -20.83 -15.47
C GLY A 588 15.13 -21.07 -14.26
N HIS A 589 16.26 -21.76 -14.41
CA HIS A 589 17.28 -21.91 -13.37
C HIS A 589 18.28 -20.75 -13.37
N VAL A 590 18.49 -20.13 -12.20
CA VAL A 590 19.49 -19.07 -12.01
C VAL A 590 20.90 -19.68 -12.01
N PRO A 591 21.84 -19.21 -12.85
CA PRO A 591 23.19 -19.75 -12.91
C PRO A 591 23.96 -19.58 -11.58
N LEU A 592 24.84 -20.54 -11.25
CA LEU A 592 25.70 -20.46 -10.06
C LEU A 592 26.49 -19.15 -9.99
N SER A 593 26.97 -18.65 -11.13
CA SER A 593 27.68 -17.36 -11.22
C SER A 593 26.84 -16.20 -10.68
N HIS A 594 25.54 -16.20 -10.95
CA HIS A 594 24.62 -15.19 -10.42
C HIS A 594 24.45 -15.32 -8.91
N HIS A 595 24.35 -16.54 -8.38
CA HIS A 595 24.35 -16.76 -6.92
C HIS A 595 25.63 -16.27 -6.24
N LEU A 596 26.80 -16.50 -6.86
CA LEU A 596 28.08 -16.01 -6.36
C LEU A 596 28.14 -14.48 -6.36
N TRP A 597 27.63 -13.82 -7.41
CA TRP A 597 27.51 -12.37 -7.45
C TRP A 597 26.59 -11.83 -6.35
N ARG A 598 25.45 -12.48 -6.10
CA ARG A 598 24.55 -12.08 -5.01
C ARG A 598 25.20 -12.22 -3.64
N VAL A 599 25.87 -13.33 -3.36
CA VAL A 599 26.64 -13.51 -2.12
C VAL A 599 27.73 -12.44 -2.00
N GLY A 600 28.42 -12.14 -3.11
CA GLY A 600 29.48 -11.14 -3.15
C GLY A 600 28.99 -9.70 -2.91
N LEU A 601 27.88 -9.31 -3.54
CA LEU A 601 27.40 -7.94 -3.52
C LEU A 601 26.39 -7.68 -2.39
N GLU A 602 25.39 -8.54 -2.23
CA GLU A 602 24.36 -8.44 -1.17
C GLU A 602 24.91 -8.98 0.16
N GLY A 603 25.46 -10.20 0.14
CA GLY A 603 25.89 -10.92 1.32
C GLY A 603 27.03 -10.24 2.06
N PHE A 604 28.11 -9.87 1.36
CA PHE A 604 29.21 -9.13 2.01
C PHE A 604 28.80 -7.72 2.43
N ALA A 605 27.94 -7.02 1.69
CA ALA A 605 27.45 -5.71 2.13
C ALA A 605 26.66 -5.83 3.44
N PHE A 606 25.78 -6.82 3.55
CA PHE A 606 25.06 -7.09 4.80
C PHE A 606 26.01 -7.50 5.93
N LEU A 607 26.97 -8.38 5.65
CA LEU A 607 27.98 -8.80 6.62
C LEU A 607 28.79 -7.61 7.14
N PHE A 608 29.26 -6.73 6.25
CA PHE A 608 30.00 -5.53 6.63
C PHE A 608 29.17 -4.52 7.41
N SER A 609 27.85 -4.44 7.14
CA SER A 609 26.93 -3.63 7.96
C SER A 609 26.97 -4.06 9.42
N VAL A 610 26.91 -5.37 9.69
CA VAL A 610 26.93 -5.91 11.05
C VAL A 610 28.34 -5.82 11.66
N LEU A 611 29.36 -6.31 10.94
CA LEU A 611 30.72 -6.39 11.45
C LEU A 611 31.34 -5.00 11.73
N CYS A 612 30.94 -3.95 11.01
CA CYS A 612 31.41 -2.59 11.28
C CYS A 612 31.04 -2.07 12.67
N LEU A 613 29.99 -2.62 13.29
CA LEU A 613 29.55 -2.23 14.64
C LEU A 613 30.38 -2.92 15.74
N GLU A 614 30.82 -4.16 15.49
CA GLU A 614 31.46 -5.01 16.50
C GLU A 614 32.98 -5.11 16.34
N VAL A 615 33.49 -5.09 15.10
CA VAL A 615 34.91 -5.33 14.80
C VAL A 615 35.69 -4.02 14.85
N LYS A 616 36.68 -3.95 15.74
CA LYS A 616 37.53 -2.77 15.94
C LYS A 616 38.93 -2.88 15.34
N VAL A 617 39.22 -3.96 14.61
CA VAL A 617 40.58 -4.25 14.15
C VAL A 617 40.90 -3.49 12.86
N ARG A 618 42.12 -2.95 12.76
CA ARG A 618 42.56 -2.10 11.63
C ARG A 618 42.55 -2.81 10.28
N TRP A 619 42.79 -4.12 10.23
CA TRP A 619 42.71 -4.88 8.97
C TRP A 619 41.28 -4.89 8.42
N PHE A 620 40.26 -4.99 9.29
CA PHE A 620 38.86 -4.99 8.88
C PHE A 620 38.45 -3.67 8.23
N TYR A 621 38.94 -2.54 8.76
CA TYR A 621 38.76 -1.23 8.14
C TYR A 621 39.21 -1.26 6.67
N TRP A 622 40.43 -1.73 6.41
CA TRP A 622 40.99 -1.73 5.06
C TRP A 622 40.29 -2.71 4.14
N THR A 623 39.90 -3.89 4.64
CA THR A 623 39.10 -4.86 3.88
C THR A 623 37.76 -4.25 3.46
N ALA A 624 36.99 -3.70 4.42
CA ALA A 624 35.69 -3.12 4.13
C ALA A 624 35.82 -1.87 3.24
N PHE A 625 36.81 -1.01 3.46
CA PHE A 625 37.02 0.16 2.61
C PHE A 625 37.38 -0.21 1.17
N THR A 626 38.24 -1.22 0.98
CA THR A 626 38.60 -1.73 -0.34
C THR A 626 37.39 -2.29 -1.06
N TRP A 627 36.55 -3.07 -0.35
CA TRP A 627 35.31 -3.59 -0.92
C TRP A 627 34.33 -2.47 -1.30
N ALA A 628 34.19 -1.43 -0.48
CA ALA A 628 33.35 -0.28 -0.79
C ALA A 628 33.81 0.45 -2.07
N ILE A 629 35.12 0.51 -2.32
CA ILE A 629 35.66 1.07 -3.58
C ILE A 629 35.34 0.16 -4.76
N LEU A 630 35.60 -1.15 -4.66
CA LEU A 630 35.32 -2.12 -5.73
C LEU A 630 33.84 -2.11 -6.10
N GLN A 631 32.96 -2.15 -5.11
CA GLN A 631 31.52 -2.06 -5.27
C GLN A 631 31.09 -0.73 -5.91
N GLY A 632 31.71 0.38 -5.50
CA GLY A 632 31.44 1.69 -6.09
C GLY A 632 31.86 1.77 -7.57
N LEU A 633 33.01 1.21 -7.93
CA LEU A 633 33.45 1.12 -9.32
C LEU A 633 32.53 0.24 -10.15
N PHE A 634 32.11 -0.91 -9.60
CA PHE A 634 31.14 -1.79 -10.24
C PHE A 634 29.80 -1.07 -10.49
N ASN A 635 29.26 -0.35 -9.50
CA ASN A 635 28.01 0.38 -9.65
C ASN A 635 28.09 1.48 -10.71
N VAL A 636 29.22 2.19 -10.80
CA VAL A 636 29.44 3.20 -11.85
C VAL A 636 29.52 2.55 -13.21
N TYR A 637 30.30 1.47 -13.34
CA TYR A 637 30.39 0.69 -14.59
C TYR A 637 29.01 0.19 -15.03
N HIS A 638 28.25 -0.38 -14.10
CA HIS A 638 26.94 -0.97 -14.40
C HIS A 638 25.91 0.10 -14.78
N LEU A 639 25.89 1.25 -14.09
CA LEU A 639 25.06 2.39 -14.47
C LEU A 639 25.40 2.91 -15.87
N LEU A 640 26.68 3.06 -16.19
CA LEU A 640 27.11 3.49 -17.53
C LEU A 640 26.73 2.48 -18.60
N THR A 641 26.84 1.19 -18.30
CA THR A 641 26.44 0.10 -19.20
C THR A 641 24.92 0.13 -19.43
N ALA A 642 24.12 0.26 -18.37
CA ALA A 642 22.66 0.37 -18.48
C ALA A 642 22.24 1.62 -19.27
N LEU A 643 22.90 2.76 -19.06
CA LEU A 643 22.65 3.98 -19.86
C LEU A 643 22.97 3.81 -21.35
N MET A 644 23.93 2.94 -21.70
CA MET A 644 24.34 2.70 -23.09
C MET A 644 23.47 1.66 -23.79
N TYR A 645 23.12 0.57 -23.09
CA TYR A 645 22.49 -0.60 -23.71
C TYR A 645 21.01 -0.78 -23.32
N GLU A 646 20.57 -0.19 -22.22
CA GLU A 646 19.23 -0.35 -21.64
C GLU A 646 18.59 1.01 -21.34
N ALA A 647 18.87 2.02 -22.19
CA ALA A 647 18.46 3.41 -22.00
C ALA A 647 16.93 3.60 -21.82
N SER A 648 16.13 2.66 -22.32
CA SER A 648 14.67 2.62 -22.16
C SER A 648 14.21 2.14 -20.78
N ASN A 649 15.04 1.42 -20.03
CA ASN A 649 14.72 0.93 -18.68
C ASN A 649 15.01 2.01 -17.62
N VAL A 650 14.17 3.05 -17.61
CA VAL A 650 14.33 4.21 -16.71
C VAL A 650 14.35 3.81 -15.23
N SER A 651 13.57 2.80 -14.84
CA SER A 651 13.53 2.26 -13.47
C SER A 651 14.88 1.70 -13.03
N GLU A 652 15.50 0.89 -13.88
CA GLU A 652 16.82 0.31 -13.63
C GLU A 652 17.91 1.37 -13.54
N ILE A 653 17.89 2.33 -14.47
CA ILE A 653 18.85 3.46 -14.48
C ILE A 653 18.75 4.27 -13.19
N VAL A 654 17.54 4.55 -12.72
CA VAL A 654 17.32 5.29 -11.46
C VAL A 654 17.79 4.48 -10.26
N ALA A 655 17.52 3.17 -10.21
CA ALA A 655 17.98 2.30 -9.13
C ALA A 655 19.51 2.25 -9.06
N LEU A 656 20.17 2.09 -10.21
CA LEU A 656 21.63 2.09 -10.32
C LEU A 656 22.24 3.45 -9.97
N ALA A 657 21.59 4.56 -10.33
CA ALA A 657 22.03 5.90 -9.94
C ALA A 657 21.98 6.10 -8.41
N VAL A 658 20.94 5.59 -7.75
CA VAL A 658 20.85 5.60 -6.29
C VAL A 658 21.96 4.74 -5.67
N MET A 659 22.26 3.57 -6.23
CA MET A 659 23.36 2.71 -5.79
C MET A 659 24.72 3.40 -5.88
N VAL A 660 24.98 4.13 -6.96
CA VAL A 660 26.20 4.94 -7.11
C VAL A 660 26.28 6.02 -6.02
N LEU A 661 25.18 6.71 -5.73
CA LEU A 661 25.14 7.71 -4.65
C LEU A 661 25.43 7.10 -3.27
N ILE A 662 24.86 5.92 -2.98
CA ILE A 662 25.14 5.16 -1.74
C ILE A 662 26.63 4.83 -1.66
N SER A 663 27.24 4.31 -2.72
CA SER A 663 28.68 3.99 -2.76
C SER A 663 29.55 5.23 -2.55
N ILE A 664 29.21 6.38 -3.15
CA ILE A 664 29.94 7.64 -2.94
C ILE A 664 29.89 8.05 -1.46
N PHE A 665 28.71 7.98 -0.84
CA PHE A 665 28.57 8.32 0.58
C PHE A 665 29.30 7.33 1.49
N LEU A 666 29.30 6.04 1.15
CA LEU A 666 30.01 5.00 1.88
C LEU A 666 31.53 5.25 1.85
N ILE A 667 32.10 5.48 0.67
CA ILE A 667 33.53 5.79 0.49
C ILE A 667 33.90 7.08 1.25
N LYS A 668 33.06 8.12 1.17
CA LYS A 668 33.28 9.37 1.94
C LYS A 668 33.26 9.12 3.45
N ALA A 669 32.34 8.29 3.94
CA ALA A 669 32.25 7.95 5.35
C ALA A 669 33.51 7.19 5.82
N PHE A 670 34.00 6.22 5.05
CA PHE A 670 35.25 5.53 5.36
C PHE A 670 36.47 6.46 5.36
N ARG A 671 36.57 7.40 4.40
CA ARG A 671 37.66 8.39 4.39
C ARG A 671 37.65 9.27 5.63
N GLN A 672 36.47 9.66 6.09
CA GLN A 672 36.32 10.44 7.32
C GLN A 672 36.72 9.61 8.55
N TRP A 673 36.30 8.34 8.62
CA TRP A 673 36.71 7.42 9.68
C TRP A 673 38.24 7.20 9.73
N ASN A 674 38.93 7.16 8.58
CA ASN A 674 40.39 7.05 8.55
C ASN A 674 41.10 8.26 9.17
N LYS A 675 40.62 9.48 8.85
CA LYS A 675 41.21 10.70 9.39
C LYS A 675 41.12 10.73 10.91
N GLU A 676 40.01 10.26 11.47
CA GLU A 676 39.81 10.12 12.91
C GLU A 676 40.73 9.05 13.53
N LEU A 677 40.95 7.92 12.84
CA LEU A 677 41.88 6.88 13.28
C LEU A 677 43.36 7.34 13.28
N ILE A 678 43.76 8.21 12.35
CA ILE A 678 45.13 8.73 12.27
C ILE A 678 45.40 9.78 13.37
N VAL A 679 44.45 10.69 13.61
CA VAL A 679 44.57 11.73 14.66
C VAL A 679 44.60 11.13 16.07
N GLY A 680 43.96 9.97 16.29
CA GLY A 680 44.01 9.26 17.57
C GLY A 680 45.31 8.50 17.86
N ILE A 681 46.26 8.44 16.92
CA ILE A 681 47.58 7.78 17.07
C ILE A 681 48.70 8.81 17.31
N GLU A 682 48.50 10.08 16.93
CA GLU A 682 49.43 11.19 17.17
C GLU A 682 49.21 11.89 18.54
N LYS A 683 48.16 11.51 19.27
CA LYS A 683 47.97 11.80 20.71
C LYS A 683 48.26 10.54 21.51
#